data_AF-A0A5E4FH23-F1
#
_entry.id   AF-A0A5E4FH23-F1
#
_cell.length_a   1.000
_cell.length_b   1.000
_cell.length_c   1.000
_cell.angle_alpha   90.00
_cell.angle_beta   90.00
_cell.angle_gamma   90.00
#
_symmetry.space_group_name_H-M   'P 1'
#
loop_
_entity.id
_entity.type
_entity.pdbx_description
1 polymer ?
#
loop_
_entity_poly.entity_id
_entity_poly.type
_entity_poly.pdbx_seq_one_letter_code
_entity_poly.pdbx_strand_id
1 'polypeptide(L)'
;MAGKLKIHGRLLYNMWLHLLYSSLLLITTAIIVSTAEDTSTFQSIADGETVVSTGATFELGFFSAGASKSRYVAIWYKKIPVATIVWIANRDTPLTGSSGILKVSSPGILVLVDQKNTTVWSSNTSSSAQNPVGNLVVIDGNDHNDTQKYLWQSFDYPGDTLLPGMKLGRNKITGFNWHLTPWKSPQDPSPGNYTYQLGPDGYHELIVREGSVIKYRTGPWNGIQFSGMHNLNSDHTNKYGFVLDDDEEVYYGYKLLNSSILSRLALTQDGLLQSYTWSDETQGWVLYLTAQVDICDSYGLCGPNGACSVENSPVCGCLEGFTPNFRQDRDLVDWSYGCVRKTPPSCSGDIFKKYSGMKLPNTEQSWYNSSMNLKECEMMCMNSFCSCTAFANLDVRDGGRGCLLWFSDLIDIRYSTGSGQDVYIRMAASELDQGSNTDTNAKTSKSNVKKVRIIVTSTVLSTVLLILGLTLLLYVWKKQHQKDGKPRPSQKEDMELPLFDLAAVVRATNSFSNDSKLGEGGFGSVFKGTLKDGQEIAVKRLSKHSTQGLNELKNEVTHIAKLQHRNLVKLLGCCIQEDEMMLIYEFMPNKSLDFFIFDQRKSMMLDWPKRFDIINGIARGLLYLHQDSRLRVIHRDLKASNVLLDSGFNPKISDFGLARSFAENETNAKTKKVVGTYGYMSPEYAIDGFYSTKSDVYSFGVLVLEIVSGKRNRGFTHPGHSLNLLGHAWMLCTEGRSIEVLDTSVGDSSDPHEVLRSIHVGLLCVQRNPADRPSMPAAVVMLSGEGSLPQPQKPGFYSERDLNELEVDPSSKAFSANEVTFTLMEAR
;
A
#
# COMPACT_ATOMS: atom_id res chain seq x y z
N MET A 1 -41.09 45.94 58.68
CA MET A 1 -41.11 44.87 57.67
C MET A 1 -41.60 45.38 56.29
N ALA A 2 -40.92 46.37 55.68
CA ALA A 2 -41.29 46.86 54.34
C ALA A 2 -40.09 47.03 53.38
N GLY A 3 -38.84 46.99 53.90
CA GLY A 3 -37.62 47.14 53.08
C GLY A 3 -37.07 45.84 52.49
N LYS A 4 -37.33 44.67 53.09
CA LYS A 4 -36.75 43.39 52.66
C LYS A 4 -37.53 42.67 51.54
N LEU A 5 -38.81 43.00 51.32
CA LEU A 5 -39.58 42.44 50.19
C LEU A 5 -39.27 43.10 48.83
N LYS A 6 -38.79 44.35 48.82
CA LYS A 6 -38.53 45.09 47.57
C LYS A 6 -37.26 44.64 46.85
N ILE A 7 -36.30 44.04 47.58
CA ILE A 7 -35.01 43.61 47.02
C ILE A 7 -35.12 42.20 46.41
N HIS A 8 -35.89 41.30 47.04
CA HIS A 8 -36.14 39.96 46.50
C HIS A 8 -36.98 39.97 45.22
N GLY A 9 -37.98 40.85 45.12
CA GLY A 9 -38.77 41.00 43.89
C GLY A 9 -37.94 41.54 42.70
N ARG A 10 -36.96 42.41 42.96
CA ARG A 10 -36.08 42.96 41.90
C ARG A 10 -35.07 41.94 41.39
N LEU A 11 -34.55 41.09 42.27
CA LEU A 11 -33.64 40.00 41.88
C LEU A 11 -34.35 38.92 41.07
N LEU A 12 -35.57 38.53 41.47
CA LEU A 12 -36.38 37.56 40.71
C LEU A 12 -36.82 38.13 39.35
N TYR A 13 -37.18 39.42 39.29
CA TYR A 13 -37.52 40.08 38.02
C TYR A 13 -36.33 40.16 37.05
N ASN A 14 -35.13 40.48 37.55
CA ASN A 14 -33.92 40.50 36.72
C ASN A 14 -33.50 39.09 36.27
N MET A 15 -33.69 38.06 37.11
CA MET A 15 -33.44 36.67 36.73
C MET A 15 -34.40 36.21 35.62
N TRP A 16 -35.68 36.58 35.73
CA TRP A 16 -36.68 36.32 34.69
C TRP A 16 -36.38 37.08 33.40
N LEU A 17 -35.93 38.34 33.47
CA LEU A 17 -35.52 39.10 32.30
C LEU A 17 -34.29 38.49 31.60
N HIS A 18 -33.31 38.01 32.37
CA HIS A 18 -32.13 37.33 31.81
C HIS A 18 -32.47 35.98 31.20
N LEU A 19 -33.40 35.22 31.80
CA LEU A 19 -33.90 33.97 31.22
C LEU A 19 -34.66 34.24 29.92
N LEU A 20 -35.49 35.29 29.87
CA LEU A 20 -36.19 35.73 28.65
C LEU A 20 -35.22 36.25 27.57
N TYR A 21 -34.18 36.99 27.93
CA TYR A 21 -33.16 37.42 26.98
C TYR A 21 -32.33 36.24 26.46
N SER A 22 -32.02 35.26 27.32
CA SER A 22 -31.29 34.05 26.91
C SER A 22 -32.13 33.15 26.00
N SER A 23 -33.44 33.02 26.26
CA SER A 23 -34.35 32.25 25.42
C SER A 23 -34.63 32.96 24.11
N LEU A 24 -34.74 34.30 24.11
CA LEU A 24 -34.87 35.08 22.88
C LEU A 24 -33.59 35.04 22.06
N LEU A 25 -32.40 35.03 22.69
CA LEU A 25 -31.12 34.87 22.00
C LEU A 25 -31.00 33.47 21.39
N LEU A 26 -31.40 32.42 22.13
CA LEU A 26 -31.47 31.04 21.65
C LEU A 26 -32.45 30.86 20.50
N ILE A 27 -33.60 31.55 20.53
CA ILE A 27 -34.59 31.56 19.45
C ILE A 27 -34.06 32.35 18.26
N THR A 28 -33.34 33.47 18.44
CA THR A 28 -32.70 34.18 17.33
C THR A 28 -31.54 33.39 16.73
N THR A 29 -30.76 32.63 17.53
CA THR A 29 -29.76 31.72 16.98
C THR A 29 -30.41 30.51 16.31
N ALA A 30 -31.55 30.02 16.78
CA ALA A 30 -32.29 28.95 16.12
C ALA A 30 -32.95 29.42 14.80
N ILE A 31 -33.41 30.68 14.73
CA ILE A 31 -33.98 31.29 13.52
C ILE A 31 -32.88 31.71 12.52
N ILE A 32 -31.68 32.06 13.00
CA ILE A 32 -30.50 32.34 12.14
C ILE A 32 -29.82 31.03 11.69
N VAL A 33 -29.98 29.91 12.43
CA VAL A 33 -29.47 28.59 12.03
C VAL A 33 -30.47 27.80 11.16
N SER A 34 -31.73 28.23 11.05
CA SER A 34 -32.72 27.61 10.14
C SER A 34 -32.86 28.29 8.77
N THR A 35 -31.84 29.04 8.33
CA THR A 35 -31.75 29.58 6.94
C THR A 35 -30.37 29.36 6.31
N ALA A 36 -29.65 28.31 6.73
CA ALA A 36 -28.71 27.67 5.82
C ALA A 36 -29.54 26.80 4.87
N GLU A 37 -30.02 27.40 3.78
CA GLU A 37 -30.66 26.68 2.68
C GLU A 37 -29.75 25.52 2.25
N ASP A 38 -30.33 24.31 2.34
CA ASP A 38 -29.92 23.17 1.55
C ASP A 38 -29.67 23.60 0.09
N THR A 39 -28.49 23.25 -0.43
CA THR A 39 -28.14 23.12 -1.86
C THR A 39 -29.07 23.82 -2.85
N SER A 40 -28.75 25.07 -3.21
CA SER A 40 -29.39 25.74 -4.35
C SER A 40 -29.19 24.90 -5.62
N THR A 41 -30.29 24.41 -6.20
CA THR A 41 -30.28 23.76 -7.52
C THR A 41 -29.85 24.77 -8.58
N PHE A 42 -28.61 24.70 -9.07
CA PHE A 42 -28.12 25.57 -10.13
C PHE A 42 -28.96 25.37 -11.40
N GLN A 43 -29.71 26.40 -11.81
CA GLN A 43 -30.50 26.38 -13.06
C GLN A 43 -29.81 27.17 -14.18
N SER A 44 -29.35 28.39 -13.88
CA SER A 44 -28.59 29.24 -14.82
C SER A 44 -27.83 30.35 -14.11
N ILE A 45 -26.77 30.85 -14.73
CA ILE A 45 -26.09 32.10 -14.39
C ILE A 45 -25.91 32.98 -15.64
N ALA A 46 -26.16 34.26 -15.50
CA ALA A 46 -25.85 35.28 -16.49
C ALA A 46 -24.47 35.92 -16.23
N ASP A 47 -23.94 36.62 -17.22
CA ASP A 47 -22.71 37.40 -17.04
C ASP A 47 -22.88 38.46 -15.95
N GLY A 48 -21.99 38.44 -14.96
CA GLY A 48 -22.06 39.24 -13.73
C GLY A 48 -22.48 38.44 -12.49
N GLU A 49 -23.07 37.26 -12.67
CA GLU A 49 -23.40 36.34 -11.59
C GLU A 49 -22.31 35.28 -11.41
N THR A 50 -22.22 34.73 -10.20
CA THR A 50 -21.21 33.73 -9.82
C THR A 50 -21.80 32.62 -8.95
N VAL A 51 -21.25 31.41 -9.06
CA VAL A 51 -21.56 30.28 -8.18
C VAL A 51 -20.34 29.99 -7.31
N VAL A 52 -20.56 29.76 -6.03
CA VAL A 52 -19.48 29.49 -5.07
C VAL A 52 -19.52 28.02 -4.67
N SER A 53 -18.35 27.37 -4.64
CA SER A 53 -18.25 25.97 -4.20
C SER A 53 -18.59 25.82 -2.72
N THR A 54 -19.04 24.63 -2.31
CA THR A 54 -19.11 24.25 -0.89
C THR A 54 -17.73 24.45 -0.25
N GLY A 55 -17.67 25.11 0.91
CA GLY A 55 -16.41 25.50 1.57
C GLY A 55 -15.77 26.81 1.06
N ALA A 56 -16.36 27.44 0.04
CA ALA A 56 -15.95 28.72 -0.53
C ALA A 56 -14.49 28.78 -1.01
N THR A 57 -13.96 27.66 -1.52
CA THR A 57 -12.60 27.58 -2.09
C THR A 57 -12.57 28.09 -3.52
N PHE A 58 -13.56 27.69 -4.33
CA PHE A 58 -13.66 28.03 -5.74
C PHE A 58 -14.90 28.87 -6.04
N GLU A 59 -14.82 29.61 -7.13
CA GLU A 59 -15.89 30.41 -7.68
C GLU A 59 -15.94 30.20 -9.19
N LEU A 60 -17.15 29.99 -9.71
CA LEU A 60 -17.48 29.85 -11.12
C LEU A 60 -18.18 31.11 -11.60
N GLY A 61 -17.80 31.63 -12.76
CA GLY A 61 -18.52 32.72 -13.39
C GLY A 61 -17.92 33.13 -14.72
N PHE A 62 -18.30 34.31 -15.18
CA PHE A 62 -17.81 34.89 -16.44
C PHE A 62 -16.57 35.76 -16.22
N PHE A 63 -15.55 35.56 -17.04
CA PHE A 63 -14.30 36.31 -16.99
C PHE A 63 -13.83 36.74 -18.39
N SER A 64 -12.94 37.73 -18.42
CA SER A 64 -12.23 38.18 -19.63
C SER A 64 -10.74 38.13 -19.38
N ALA A 65 -9.99 37.59 -20.34
CA ALA A 65 -8.53 37.50 -20.25
C ALA A 65 -7.87 38.84 -20.62
N GLY A 66 -7.15 39.44 -19.68
CA GLY A 66 -6.46 40.71 -19.87
C GLY A 66 -7.40 41.84 -20.34
N ALA A 67 -7.03 42.53 -21.42
CA ALA A 67 -7.84 43.60 -22.02
C ALA A 67 -8.79 43.11 -23.12
N SER A 68 -8.96 41.80 -23.29
CA SER A 68 -9.79 41.23 -24.34
C SER A 68 -11.28 41.49 -24.08
N LYS A 69 -12.04 41.71 -25.16
CA LYS A 69 -13.52 41.76 -25.12
C LYS A 69 -14.17 40.37 -25.18
N SER A 70 -13.37 39.34 -25.37
CA SER A 70 -13.83 37.95 -25.32
C SER A 70 -14.27 37.60 -23.91
N ARG A 71 -15.36 36.82 -23.82
CA ARG A 71 -15.94 36.38 -22.56
C ARG A 71 -15.91 34.85 -22.46
N TYR A 72 -15.58 34.37 -21.28
CA TYR A 72 -15.37 32.95 -21.00
C TYR A 72 -16.04 32.57 -19.68
N VAL A 73 -16.50 31.34 -19.59
CA VAL A 73 -16.92 30.72 -18.33
C VAL A 73 -15.71 30.03 -17.71
N ALA A 74 -15.39 30.38 -16.46
CA ALA A 74 -14.21 29.86 -15.79
C ALA A 74 -14.42 29.62 -14.30
N ILE A 75 -13.52 28.80 -13.74
CA ILE A 75 -13.39 28.55 -12.32
C ILE A 75 -12.08 29.18 -11.84
N TRP A 76 -12.12 29.86 -10.69
CA TRP A 76 -10.94 30.43 -10.02
C TRP A 76 -11.01 30.26 -8.50
N TYR A 77 -9.89 30.50 -7.83
CA TYR A 77 -9.84 30.53 -6.36
C TYR A 77 -10.54 31.77 -5.82
N LYS A 78 -11.57 31.59 -4.98
CA LYS A 78 -12.38 32.70 -4.45
C LYS A 78 -11.63 33.55 -3.42
N LYS A 79 -10.86 32.89 -2.55
CA LYS A 79 -10.16 33.54 -1.41
C LYS A 79 -8.86 34.22 -1.81
N ILE A 80 -8.42 34.05 -3.05
CA ILE A 80 -7.18 34.66 -3.56
C ILE A 80 -7.54 36.00 -4.24
N PRO A 81 -6.93 37.13 -3.83
CA PRO A 81 -7.27 38.45 -4.37
C PRO A 81 -6.89 38.61 -5.85
N VAL A 82 -5.91 37.85 -6.34
CA VAL A 82 -5.53 37.80 -7.74
C VAL A 82 -6.26 36.66 -8.42
N ALA A 83 -7.14 36.99 -9.38
CA ALA A 83 -7.93 36.00 -10.12
C ALA A 83 -7.02 34.92 -10.76
N THR A 84 -6.97 33.76 -10.11
CA THR A 84 -6.17 32.61 -10.55
C THR A 84 -7.11 31.61 -11.19
N ILE A 85 -7.20 31.68 -12.52
CA ILE A 85 -8.05 30.79 -13.31
C ILE A 85 -7.46 29.38 -13.31
N VAL A 86 -8.29 28.38 -13.02
CA VAL A 86 -7.87 26.96 -12.96
C VAL A 86 -8.58 26.09 -13.99
N TRP A 87 -9.70 26.57 -14.56
CA TRP A 87 -10.45 25.87 -15.59
C TRP A 87 -11.29 26.83 -16.43
N ILE A 88 -11.48 26.54 -17.72
CA ILE A 88 -12.27 27.34 -18.67
C ILE A 88 -13.09 26.41 -19.57
N ALA A 89 -14.40 26.66 -19.68
CA ALA A 89 -15.30 25.84 -20.50
C ALA A 89 -15.09 26.09 -22.00
N ASN A 90 -15.30 27.32 -22.44
CA ASN A 90 -15.37 27.71 -23.85
C ASN A 90 -14.05 28.32 -24.35
N ARG A 91 -12.93 27.67 -24.04
CA ARG A 91 -11.58 28.20 -24.35
C ARG A 91 -11.32 28.35 -25.85
N ASP A 92 -11.87 27.48 -26.67
CA ASP A 92 -11.73 27.50 -28.14
C ASP A 92 -12.65 28.51 -28.81
N THR A 93 -13.85 28.70 -28.25
CA THR A 93 -14.92 29.51 -28.84
C THR A 93 -15.38 30.57 -27.82
N PRO A 94 -14.73 31.75 -27.77
CA PRO A 94 -15.13 32.82 -26.87
C PRO A 94 -16.51 33.40 -27.22
N LEU A 95 -17.20 33.89 -26.19
CA LEU A 95 -18.37 34.74 -26.39
C LEU A 95 -17.94 36.15 -26.80
N THR A 96 -18.70 36.75 -27.73
CA THR A 96 -18.55 38.15 -28.12
C THR A 96 -19.50 39.03 -27.31
N GLY A 97 -18.99 39.71 -26.29
CA GLY A 97 -19.77 40.61 -25.42
C GLY A 97 -20.27 39.97 -24.12
N SER A 98 -20.98 40.75 -23.31
CA SER A 98 -21.30 40.43 -21.90
C SER A 98 -22.74 39.97 -21.66
N SER A 99 -23.23 39.07 -22.49
CA SER A 99 -24.63 38.62 -22.42
C SER A 99 -24.75 37.12 -22.64
N GLY A 100 -23.71 36.39 -22.25
CA GLY A 100 -23.76 34.94 -22.20
C GLY A 100 -24.60 34.46 -21.02
N ILE A 101 -25.24 33.32 -21.20
CA ILE A 101 -25.96 32.61 -20.14
C ILE A 101 -25.47 31.17 -20.10
N LEU A 102 -24.97 30.74 -18.96
CA LEU A 102 -24.67 29.34 -18.68
C LEU A 102 -25.88 28.73 -17.99
N LYS A 103 -26.47 27.68 -18.55
CA LYS A 103 -27.67 27.06 -18.01
C LYS A 103 -27.63 25.54 -18.12
N VAL A 104 -28.43 24.87 -17.29
CA VAL A 104 -28.69 23.44 -17.42
C VAL A 104 -29.94 23.26 -18.28
N SER A 105 -29.78 22.64 -19.46
CA SER A 105 -30.90 22.26 -20.33
C SER A 105 -31.42 20.87 -19.97
N SER A 106 -32.73 20.62 -20.09
CA SER A 106 -33.28 19.26 -20.00
C SER A 106 -32.69 18.41 -21.14
N PRO A 107 -32.04 17.26 -20.86
CA PRO A 107 -32.28 16.45 -19.68
C PRO A 107 -31.18 16.49 -18.61
N GLY A 108 -30.34 17.54 -18.56
CA GLY A 108 -29.27 17.72 -17.57
C GLY A 108 -27.95 18.28 -18.14
N ILE A 109 -27.96 18.78 -19.38
CA ILE A 109 -26.74 19.18 -20.10
C ILE A 109 -26.38 20.63 -19.75
N LEU A 110 -25.12 20.90 -19.38
CA LEU A 110 -24.64 22.26 -19.22
C LEU A 110 -24.42 22.90 -20.59
N VAL A 111 -25.06 24.02 -20.85
CA VAL A 111 -25.02 24.72 -22.14
C VAL A 111 -24.72 26.20 -21.91
N LEU A 112 -23.73 26.71 -22.63
CA LEU A 112 -23.44 28.13 -22.75
C LEU A 112 -24.08 28.67 -24.02
N VAL A 113 -24.95 29.68 -23.86
CA VAL A 113 -25.61 30.33 -24.99
C VAL A 113 -25.27 31.81 -25.09
N ASP A 114 -25.32 32.35 -26.31
CA ASP A 114 -25.15 33.77 -26.60
C ASP A 114 -26.49 34.56 -26.50
N GLN A 115 -26.45 35.86 -26.83
CA GLN A 115 -27.62 36.75 -26.87
C GLN A 115 -28.76 36.27 -27.77
N LYS A 116 -28.42 35.51 -28.82
CA LYS A 116 -29.37 34.97 -29.78
C LYS A 116 -29.85 33.58 -29.38
N ASN A 117 -29.50 33.12 -28.18
CA ASN A 117 -29.75 31.78 -27.66
C ASN A 117 -29.10 30.67 -28.51
N THR A 118 -28.01 31.00 -29.22
CA THR A 118 -27.18 30.06 -29.97
C THR A 118 -26.23 29.37 -29.01
N THR A 119 -26.09 28.04 -29.11
CA THR A 119 -25.15 27.29 -28.27
C THR A 119 -23.72 27.55 -28.72
N VAL A 120 -22.90 28.04 -27.79
CA VAL A 120 -21.46 28.32 -27.98
C VAL A 120 -20.61 27.17 -27.45
N TRP A 121 -21.04 26.54 -26.36
CA TRP A 121 -20.38 25.40 -25.75
C TRP A 121 -21.40 24.52 -25.01
N SER A 122 -21.16 23.21 -24.95
CA SER A 122 -21.95 22.29 -24.14
C SER A 122 -21.11 21.15 -23.57
N SER A 123 -21.52 20.62 -22.42
CA SER A 123 -20.99 19.37 -21.87
C SER A 123 -21.57 18.21 -22.68
N ASN A 124 -20.85 17.68 -23.66
CA ASN A 124 -21.32 16.66 -24.60
C ASN A 124 -21.64 15.31 -23.90
N THR A 125 -22.79 15.18 -23.22
CA THR A 125 -23.20 13.98 -22.47
C THR A 125 -24.21 13.13 -23.22
N SER A 126 -24.11 11.81 -23.07
CA SER A 126 -25.01 10.82 -23.70
C SER A 126 -26.28 10.52 -22.87
N SER A 127 -26.42 11.08 -21.67
CA SER A 127 -27.55 10.79 -20.76
C SER A 127 -27.91 11.97 -19.84
N SER A 128 -29.12 11.88 -19.26
CA SER A 128 -29.83 12.87 -18.44
C SER A 128 -29.39 12.93 -16.98
N ALA A 129 -29.36 14.12 -16.38
CA ALA A 129 -28.78 14.39 -15.07
C ALA A 129 -29.56 15.43 -14.22
N GLN A 130 -29.54 15.29 -12.90
CA GLN A 130 -29.95 16.29 -11.91
C GLN A 130 -28.78 16.69 -10.99
N ASN A 131 -28.63 18.00 -10.76
CA ASN A 131 -27.83 18.66 -9.71
C ASN A 131 -26.28 18.64 -9.82
N PRO A 132 -25.63 19.80 -9.97
CA PRO A 132 -24.18 19.93 -9.86
C PRO A 132 -23.69 20.28 -8.45
N VAL A 133 -22.64 19.60 -7.98
CA VAL A 133 -21.99 19.87 -6.68
C VAL A 133 -20.46 19.94 -6.82
N GLY A 134 -19.87 21.06 -6.39
CA GLY A 134 -18.49 21.19 -5.87
C GLY A 134 -17.32 21.06 -6.84
N ASN A 135 -17.34 20.04 -7.69
CA ASN A 135 -16.78 20.06 -9.03
C ASN A 135 -17.94 20.45 -9.96
N LEU A 136 -17.70 21.04 -11.12
CA LEU A 136 -18.81 21.22 -12.07
C LEU A 136 -19.17 19.82 -12.59
N VAL A 137 -20.05 19.13 -11.87
CA VAL A 137 -20.40 17.71 -12.01
C VAL A 137 -21.85 17.65 -12.41
N VAL A 138 -22.22 16.71 -13.25
CA VAL A 138 -23.62 16.48 -13.61
C VAL A 138 -23.98 15.07 -13.13
N ILE A 139 -24.96 14.89 -12.24
CA ILE A 139 -25.25 13.61 -11.54
C ILE A 139 -26.48 12.91 -12.14
N ASP A 140 -26.43 11.59 -12.35
CA ASP A 140 -27.58 10.79 -12.83
C ASP A 140 -28.69 10.69 -11.75
N GLY A 141 -29.95 10.85 -12.15
CA GLY A 141 -31.09 11.01 -11.24
C GLY A 141 -31.75 9.72 -10.75
N ASN A 142 -31.23 8.54 -11.09
CA ASN A 142 -31.92 7.26 -10.86
C ASN A 142 -31.21 6.25 -9.94
N ASP A 143 -30.02 6.55 -9.40
CA ASP A 143 -29.30 5.63 -8.52
C ASP A 143 -29.21 6.16 -7.09
N HIS A 144 -30.01 5.57 -6.19
CA HIS A 144 -29.92 5.76 -4.73
C HIS A 144 -28.89 4.83 -4.06
N ASN A 145 -27.94 4.28 -4.82
CA ASN A 145 -26.84 3.45 -4.31
C ASN A 145 -25.53 4.26 -4.23
N ASP A 146 -24.72 3.95 -3.21
CA ASP A 146 -23.45 4.59 -2.79
C ASP A 146 -22.31 4.70 -3.85
N THR A 147 -22.59 4.41 -5.13
CA THR A 147 -21.67 4.67 -6.24
C THR A 147 -22.13 5.91 -6.99
N GLN A 148 -21.67 7.09 -6.58
CA GLN A 148 -21.89 8.35 -7.32
C GLN A 148 -21.33 8.22 -8.74
N LYS A 149 -22.20 7.91 -9.70
CA LYS A 149 -21.86 7.83 -11.12
C LYS A 149 -22.04 9.21 -11.75
N TYR A 150 -20.93 9.89 -12.00
CA TYR A 150 -20.92 11.21 -12.62
C TYR A 150 -21.13 11.11 -14.13
N LEU A 151 -22.04 11.92 -14.68
CA LEU A 151 -22.33 11.97 -16.12
C LEU A 151 -21.37 12.89 -16.88
N TRP A 152 -20.82 13.90 -16.20
CA TRP A 152 -19.76 14.77 -16.69
C TRP A 152 -19.12 15.49 -15.51
N GLN A 153 -17.81 15.73 -15.55
CA GLN A 153 -17.14 16.60 -14.60
C GLN A 153 -16.05 17.47 -15.26
N SER A 154 -15.94 18.73 -14.85
CA SER A 154 -14.86 19.64 -15.28
C SER A 154 -13.45 19.06 -15.07
N PHE A 155 -13.27 18.20 -14.06
CA PHE A 155 -12.01 17.52 -13.76
C PHE A 155 -11.56 16.55 -14.85
N ASP A 156 -12.48 16.07 -15.70
CA ASP A 156 -12.15 15.25 -16.86
C ASP A 156 -11.66 16.08 -18.05
N TYR A 157 -11.82 17.40 -18.03
CA TYR A 157 -11.42 18.30 -19.12
C TYR A 157 -10.46 19.37 -18.63
N PRO A 158 -9.24 19.00 -18.18
CA PRO A 158 -8.23 19.93 -17.71
C PRO A 158 -7.88 21.00 -18.75
N GLY A 159 -7.56 22.21 -18.26
CA GLY A 159 -6.94 23.28 -19.03
C GLY A 159 -5.41 23.19 -19.00
N ASP A 160 -4.78 24.25 -18.52
CA ASP A 160 -3.34 24.34 -18.30
C ASP A 160 -2.91 23.88 -16.89
N THR A 161 -3.88 23.66 -16.01
CA THR A 161 -3.69 23.46 -14.58
C THR A 161 -4.20 22.09 -14.13
N LEU A 162 -3.41 21.40 -13.32
CA LEU A 162 -3.78 20.18 -12.59
C LEU A 162 -3.94 20.50 -11.10
N LEU A 163 -5.18 20.39 -10.61
CA LEU A 163 -5.53 20.56 -9.21
C LEU A 163 -5.45 19.24 -8.42
N PRO A 164 -5.40 19.30 -7.08
CA PRO A 164 -5.50 18.10 -6.25
C PRO A 164 -6.79 17.31 -6.56
N GLY A 165 -6.66 16.01 -6.78
CA GLY A 165 -7.76 15.12 -7.13
C GLY A 165 -8.08 15.01 -8.64
N MET A 166 -7.48 15.84 -9.50
CA MET A 166 -7.57 15.66 -10.95
C MET A 166 -6.68 14.51 -11.44
N LYS A 167 -7.02 13.96 -12.61
CA LYS A 167 -6.27 12.89 -13.28
C LYS A 167 -5.49 13.45 -14.46
N LEU A 168 -4.29 12.92 -14.68
CA LEU A 168 -3.48 13.12 -15.86
C LEU A 168 -3.04 11.77 -16.40
N GLY A 169 -3.54 11.34 -17.55
CA GLY A 169 -3.44 9.94 -17.95
C GLY A 169 -4.43 9.54 -19.01
N ARG A 170 -4.75 8.24 -19.08
CA ARG A 170 -5.68 7.68 -20.06
C ARG A 170 -6.63 6.69 -19.40
N ASN A 171 -7.91 6.78 -19.77
CA ASN A 171 -8.87 5.72 -19.56
C ASN A 171 -8.78 4.75 -20.76
N LYS A 172 -8.41 3.50 -20.51
CA LYS A 172 -8.19 2.49 -21.58
C LYS A 172 -9.52 1.95 -22.13
N ILE A 173 -10.60 2.02 -21.36
CA ILE A 173 -11.93 1.56 -21.76
C ILE A 173 -12.56 2.55 -22.76
N THR A 174 -12.56 3.84 -22.44
CA THR A 174 -13.16 4.88 -23.28
C THR A 174 -12.20 5.46 -24.31
N GLY A 175 -10.89 5.24 -24.14
CA GLY A 175 -9.84 5.88 -24.91
C GLY A 175 -9.60 7.35 -24.53
N PHE A 176 -10.29 7.87 -23.52
CA PHE A 176 -10.19 9.27 -23.12
C PHE A 176 -8.81 9.60 -22.54
N ASN A 177 -8.24 10.74 -22.94
CA ASN A 177 -6.89 11.16 -22.56
C ASN A 177 -6.91 12.48 -21.77
N TRP A 178 -6.69 12.40 -20.46
CA TRP A 178 -6.53 13.57 -19.60
C TRP A 178 -5.12 14.15 -19.77
N HIS A 179 -5.03 15.37 -20.31
CA HIS A 179 -3.77 16.05 -20.60
C HIS A 179 -3.87 17.56 -20.33
N LEU A 180 -2.74 18.21 -20.04
CA LEU A 180 -2.70 19.67 -19.90
C LEU A 180 -2.34 20.34 -21.22
N THR A 181 -2.95 21.50 -21.48
CA THR A 181 -2.62 22.35 -22.62
C THR A 181 -2.62 23.81 -22.17
N PRO A 182 -1.49 24.54 -22.30
CA PRO A 182 -1.38 25.89 -21.79
C PRO A 182 -2.28 26.84 -22.56
N TRP A 183 -2.44 28.06 -22.06
CA TRP A 183 -3.01 29.14 -22.83
C TRP A 183 -2.07 29.50 -23.99
N LYS A 184 -2.64 30.02 -25.08
CA LYS A 184 -1.85 30.50 -26.22
C LYS A 184 -1.06 31.76 -25.89
N SER A 185 -1.65 32.67 -25.11
CA SER A 185 -0.99 33.87 -24.58
C SER A 185 -1.72 34.36 -23.31
N PRO A 186 -1.14 35.28 -22.50
CA PRO A 186 -1.81 35.74 -21.27
C PRO A 186 -3.13 36.48 -21.53
N GLN A 187 -3.39 36.90 -22.78
CA GLN A 187 -4.64 37.53 -23.22
C GLN A 187 -5.55 36.57 -24.01
N ASP A 188 -5.09 35.35 -24.31
CA ASP A 188 -5.80 34.36 -25.14
C ASP A 188 -5.73 32.96 -24.51
N PRO A 189 -6.79 32.52 -23.82
CA PRO A 189 -6.86 31.21 -23.16
C PRO A 189 -7.09 30.03 -24.12
N SER A 190 -7.18 30.27 -25.43
CA SER A 190 -7.25 29.17 -26.41
C SER A 190 -6.06 28.22 -26.28
N PRO A 191 -6.19 26.95 -26.70
CA PRO A 191 -5.10 25.97 -26.65
C PRO A 191 -3.80 26.47 -27.28
N GLY A 192 -2.71 26.46 -26.50
CA GLY A 192 -1.36 26.69 -26.98
C GLY A 192 -0.75 25.47 -27.70
N ASN A 193 0.52 25.58 -28.08
CA ASN A 193 1.21 24.55 -28.88
C ASN A 193 1.78 23.39 -28.07
N TYR A 194 1.88 23.54 -26.75
CA TYR A 194 2.44 22.51 -25.87
C TYR A 194 1.35 21.63 -25.27
N THR A 195 1.67 20.37 -25.03
CA THR A 195 0.82 19.46 -24.26
C THR A 195 1.64 18.71 -23.23
N TYR A 196 1.04 18.40 -22.08
CA TYR A 196 1.62 17.48 -21.10
C TYR A 196 0.68 16.29 -20.93
N GLN A 197 1.13 15.10 -21.33
CA GLN A 197 0.27 13.93 -21.46
C GLN A 197 1.03 12.62 -21.24
N LEU A 198 0.28 11.53 -21.10
CA LEU A 198 0.84 10.19 -21.06
C LEU A 198 1.36 9.77 -22.44
N GLY A 199 2.54 9.15 -22.46
CA GLY A 199 3.15 8.56 -23.65
C GLY A 199 2.23 7.52 -24.31
N PRO A 200 2.29 7.39 -25.64
CA PRO A 200 1.39 6.50 -26.38
C PRO A 200 1.73 5.01 -26.19
N ASP A 201 3.02 4.67 -26.09
CA ASP A 201 3.55 3.32 -26.20
C ASP A 201 4.54 2.99 -25.06
N GLY A 202 4.81 1.70 -24.86
CA GLY A 202 5.79 1.21 -23.89
C GLY A 202 5.32 1.32 -22.43
N TYR A 203 6.26 1.37 -21.48
CA TYR A 203 5.92 1.65 -20.08
C TYR A 203 5.52 3.11 -19.89
N HIS A 204 4.59 3.35 -18.98
CA HIS A 204 3.90 4.63 -18.86
C HIS A 204 4.79 5.78 -18.36
N GLU A 205 4.92 6.82 -19.20
CA GLU A 205 5.69 8.04 -18.91
C GLU A 205 4.85 9.29 -19.23
N LEU A 206 5.08 10.37 -18.48
CA LEU A 206 4.53 11.67 -18.84
C LEU A 206 5.54 12.48 -19.66
N ILE A 207 5.06 13.12 -20.71
CA ILE A 207 5.89 13.85 -21.68
C ILE A 207 5.28 15.21 -22.00
N VAL A 208 6.16 16.20 -22.16
CA VAL A 208 5.81 17.49 -22.77
C VAL A 208 6.13 17.44 -24.25
N ARG A 209 5.15 17.76 -25.09
CA ARG A 209 5.31 17.89 -26.54
C ARG A 209 5.03 19.30 -26.99
N GLU A 210 5.68 19.70 -28.08
CA GLU A 210 5.29 20.85 -28.91
C GLU A 210 4.83 20.29 -30.25
N GLY A 211 3.51 20.25 -30.47
CA GLY A 211 2.93 19.48 -31.58
C GLY A 211 3.34 17.99 -31.50
N SER A 212 4.08 17.50 -32.50
CA SER A 212 4.58 16.12 -32.55
C SER A 212 5.92 15.91 -31.84
N VAL A 213 6.68 16.97 -31.55
CA VAL A 213 8.06 16.89 -31.05
C VAL A 213 8.07 16.79 -29.53
N ILE A 214 8.73 15.76 -28.99
CA ILE A 214 8.96 15.63 -27.53
C ILE A 214 10.02 16.64 -27.11
N LYS A 215 9.72 17.43 -26.08
CA LYS A 215 10.63 18.46 -25.53
C LYS A 215 11.20 18.06 -24.18
N TYR A 216 10.38 17.41 -23.36
CA TYR A 216 10.76 16.94 -22.03
C TYR A 216 10.05 15.64 -21.71
N ARG A 217 10.73 14.78 -20.96
CA ARG A 217 10.20 13.51 -20.45
C ARG A 217 10.40 13.47 -18.94
N THR A 218 9.30 13.36 -18.20
CA THR A 218 9.32 13.18 -16.74
C THR A 218 9.89 11.82 -16.36
N GLY A 219 9.77 10.83 -17.25
CA GLY A 219 10.29 9.47 -17.13
C GLY A 219 9.32 8.52 -16.41
N PRO A 220 9.69 7.25 -16.24
CA PRO A 220 8.80 6.26 -15.64
C PRO A 220 8.61 6.51 -14.15
N TRP A 221 7.44 6.12 -13.64
CA TRP A 221 7.16 6.08 -12.21
C TRP A 221 7.90 4.91 -11.56
N ASN A 222 8.74 5.18 -10.56
CA ASN A 222 9.56 4.16 -9.90
C ASN A 222 8.96 3.61 -8.58
N GLY A 223 7.67 3.84 -8.34
CA GLY A 223 7.01 3.47 -7.08
C GLY A 223 7.03 4.56 -6.00
N ILE A 224 7.96 5.51 -6.08
CA ILE A 224 8.08 6.64 -5.14
C ILE A 224 7.88 7.97 -5.86
N GLN A 225 8.50 8.13 -7.02
CA GLN A 225 8.49 9.35 -7.83
C GLN A 225 8.75 9.02 -9.30
N PHE A 226 8.61 10.01 -10.18
CA PHE A 226 9.11 9.87 -11.55
C PHE A 226 10.64 10.02 -11.60
N SER A 227 11.29 9.23 -12.45
CA SER A 227 12.77 9.17 -12.51
C SER A 227 13.44 10.48 -12.95
N GLY A 228 12.76 11.32 -13.72
CA GLY A 228 13.24 12.66 -14.13
C GLY A 228 12.87 13.78 -13.17
N MET A 229 12.15 13.49 -12.07
CA MET A 229 11.80 14.50 -11.08
C MET A 229 12.88 14.57 -10.00
N HIS A 230 13.66 15.64 -10.01
CA HIS A 230 14.67 15.93 -9.01
C HIS A 230 14.01 16.65 -7.80
N ASN A 231 14.44 16.34 -6.57
CA ASN A 231 14.08 17.06 -5.33
C ASN A 231 12.70 16.83 -4.66
N LEU A 232 11.99 15.72 -4.92
CA LEU A 232 10.71 15.44 -4.21
C LEU A 232 10.87 14.83 -2.81
N ASN A 233 12.08 14.43 -2.42
CA ASN A 233 12.36 13.86 -1.10
C ASN A 233 12.08 14.83 0.08
N SER A 234 11.72 16.10 -0.20
CA SER A 234 11.42 17.14 0.80
C SER A 234 10.03 17.76 0.71
N ASP A 235 9.12 17.28 -0.16
CA ASP A 235 7.78 17.87 -0.20
C ASP A 235 6.89 17.29 0.92
N HIS A 236 6.88 17.99 2.06
CA HIS A 236 6.05 17.65 3.22
C HIS A 236 4.58 18.08 3.03
N THR A 237 4.22 18.71 1.91
CA THR A 237 2.90 19.33 1.71
C THR A 237 1.99 18.48 0.82
N ASN A 238 2.55 17.77 -0.17
CA ASN A 238 1.80 17.01 -1.16
C ASN A 238 2.04 15.50 -1.04
N LYS A 239 0.98 14.71 -1.17
CA LYS A 239 1.04 13.27 -1.37
C LYS A 239 0.80 12.97 -2.85
N TYR A 240 1.88 12.70 -3.56
CA TYR A 240 1.84 12.28 -4.96
C TYR A 240 1.44 10.81 -5.07
N GLY A 241 0.65 10.48 -6.10
CA GLY A 241 0.22 9.11 -6.37
C GLY A 241 0.14 8.83 -7.87
N PHE A 242 0.72 7.72 -8.28
CA PHE A 242 0.52 7.19 -9.63
C PHE A 242 -0.33 5.93 -9.53
N VAL A 243 -1.47 5.93 -10.21
CA VAL A 243 -2.38 4.78 -10.28
C VAL A 243 -2.10 4.05 -11.58
N LEU A 244 -1.65 2.82 -11.43
CA LEU A 244 -1.44 1.85 -12.49
C LEU A 244 -2.52 0.78 -12.34
N ASP A 245 -3.61 0.95 -13.08
CA ASP A 245 -4.54 -0.12 -13.38
C ASP A 245 -4.33 -0.50 -14.86
N ASP A 246 -3.77 -1.67 -15.10
CA ASP A 246 -3.44 -2.09 -16.46
C ASP A 246 -4.70 -2.37 -17.30
N ASP A 247 -5.85 -2.62 -16.67
CA ASP A 247 -7.10 -3.05 -17.32
C ASP A 247 -8.10 -1.89 -17.51
N GLU A 248 -8.11 -0.89 -16.62
CA GLU A 248 -9.10 0.20 -16.66
C GLU A 248 -8.50 1.59 -16.97
N GLU A 249 -7.66 2.12 -16.07
CA GLU A 249 -7.17 3.50 -16.11
C GLU A 249 -5.71 3.62 -15.67
N VAL A 250 -4.94 4.39 -16.42
CA VAL A 250 -3.56 4.73 -16.05
C VAL A 250 -3.47 6.23 -15.89
N TYR A 251 -3.24 6.72 -14.68
CA TYR A 251 -3.15 8.14 -14.44
C TYR A 251 -2.24 8.53 -13.27
N TYR A 252 -1.68 9.72 -13.41
CA TYR A 252 -1.05 10.48 -12.36
C TYR A 252 -2.06 11.42 -11.70
N GLY A 253 -2.00 11.51 -10.38
CA GLY A 253 -2.73 12.51 -9.60
C GLY A 253 -1.97 12.85 -8.33
N TYR A 254 -2.38 13.92 -7.66
CA TYR A 254 -1.83 14.23 -6.34
C TYR A 254 -2.94 14.70 -5.41
N LYS A 255 -2.73 14.47 -4.12
CA LYS A 255 -3.61 14.94 -3.05
C LYS A 255 -2.77 15.76 -2.07
N LEU A 256 -3.38 16.75 -1.45
CA LEU A 256 -2.72 17.53 -0.40
C LEU A 256 -2.75 16.75 0.91
N LEU A 257 -1.66 16.82 1.69
CA LEU A 257 -1.63 16.28 3.05
C LEU A 257 -2.40 17.18 4.03
N ASN A 258 -2.42 18.48 3.74
CA ASN A 258 -3.18 19.47 4.49
C ASN A 258 -4.11 20.23 3.54
N SER A 259 -5.42 20.08 3.73
CA SER A 259 -6.45 20.71 2.88
C SER A 259 -6.52 22.23 3.00
N SER A 260 -5.85 22.83 4.01
CA SER A 260 -5.75 24.29 4.14
C SER A 260 -4.70 24.92 3.23
N ILE A 261 -3.75 24.14 2.71
CA ILE A 261 -2.75 24.62 1.75
C ILE A 261 -3.39 24.68 0.35
N LEU A 262 -3.13 25.74 -0.42
CA LEU A 262 -3.51 25.79 -1.83
C LEU A 262 -2.26 25.48 -2.67
N SER A 263 -2.36 24.47 -3.53
CA SER A 263 -1.28 24.06 -4.43
C SER A 263 -1.85 23.69 -5.80
N ARG A 264 -1.08 23.96 -6.85
CA ARG A 264 -1.42 23.65 -8.24
C ARG A 264 -0.17 23.30 -9.05
N LEU A 265 -0.31 22.41 -10.02
CA LEU A 265 0.68 22.19 -11.08
C LEU A 265 0.16 22.85 -12.36
N ALA A 266 0.98 23.65 -13.03
CA ALA A 266 0.60 24.32 -14.27
C ALA A 266 1.64 24.09 -15.37
N LEU A 267 1.16 23.93 -16.59
CA LEU A 267 1.96 23.96 -17.81
C LEU A 267 1.99 25.39 -18.35
N THR A 268 3.17 25.97 -18.47
CA THR A 268 3.33 27.34 -18.99
C THR A 268 3.27 27.36 -20.52
N GLN A 269 3.15 28.57 -21.07
CA GLN A 269 3.11 28.83 -22.52
C GLN A 269 4.42 28.47 -23.21
N ASP A 270 5.52 28.46 -22.46
CA ASP A 270 6.86 28.06 -22.90
C ASP A 270 7.11 26.54 -22.71
N GLY A 271 6.09 25.78 -22.28
CA GLY A 271 6.19 24.33 -22.08
C GLY A 271 6.86 23.90 -20.77
N LEU A 272 6.98 24.78 -19.78
CA LEU A 272 7.55 24.46 -18.46
C LEU A 272 6.46 23.93 -17.52
N LEU A 273 6.80 22.89 -16.76
CA LEU A 273 5.95 22.30 -15.72
C LEU A 273 6.32 22.88 -14.37
N GLN A 274 5.39 23.60 -13.76
CA GLN A 274 5.66 24.36 -12.56
C GLN A 274 4.63 24.08 -11.47
N SER A 275 5.11 23.77 -10.28
CA SER A 275 4.29 23.62 -9.08
C SER A 275 4.31 24.91 -8.28
N TYR A 276 3.12 25.39 -7.93
CA TYR A 276 2.92 26.62 -7.18
C TYR A 276 2.21 26.31 -5.87
N THR A 277 2.64 26.93 -4.79
CA THR A 277 1.98 26.89 -3.49
C THR A 277 1.62 28.31 -3.05
N TRP A 278 0.40 28.50 -2.56
CA TRP A 278 -0.04 29.80 -2.06
C TRP A 278 0.58 30.08 -0.70
N SER A 279 1.11 31.28 -0.52
CA SER A 279 1.66 31.76 0.74
C SER A 279 0.77 32.88 1.29
N ASP A 280 0.16 32.63 2.46
CA ASP A 280 -0.64 33.64 3.16
C ASP A 280 0.21 34.81 3.66
N GLU A 281 1.50 34.60 3.91
CA GLU A 281 2.43 35.66 4.34
C GLU A 281 2.72 36.66 3.23
N THR A 282 2.98 36.15 2.01
CA THR A 282 3.31 37.00 0.85
C THR A 282 2.11 37.39 0.01
N GLN A 283 0.93 36.81 0.31
CA GLN A 283 -0.30 36.97 -0.48
C GLN A 283 -0.05 36.69 -1.97
N GLY A 284 0.70 35.62 -2.27
CA GLY A 284 1.15 35.30 -3.61
C GLY A 284 1.40 33.82 -3.84
N TRP A 285 1.42 33.43 -5.12
CA TRP A 285 1.85 32.10 -5.54
C TRP A 285 3.37 32.01 -5.53
N VAL A 286 3.89 31.15 -4.65
CA VAL A 286 5.31 30.83 -4.58
C VAL A 286 5.59 29.65 -5.53
N LEU A 287 6.53 29.84 -6.45
CA LEU A 287 7.03 28.75 -7.28
C LEU A 287 7.83 27.77 -6.40
N TYR A 288 7.29 26.58 -6.20
CA TYR A 288 7.90 25.54 -5.36
C TYR A 288 8.89 24.69 -6.16
N LEU A 289 8.49 24.27 -7.37
CA LEU A 289 9.26 23.36 -8.21
C LEU A 289 9.06 23.70 -9.68
N THR A 290 10.13 23.67 -10.47
CA THR A 290 10.07 23.54 -11.93
C THR A 290 10.62 22.17 -12.30
N ALA A 291 9.89 21.38 -13.11
CA ALA A 291 10.32 20.03 -13.44
C ALA A 291 11.53 20.02 -14.38
N GLN A 292 11.57 20.92 -15.36
CA GLN A 292 12.72 21.13 -16.25
C GLN A 292 13.69 22.11 -15.61
N VAL A 293 14.70 21.60 -14.91
CA VAL A 293 15.63 22.39 -14.08
C VAL A 293 16.81 22.91 -14.90
N ASP A 294 17.32 22.08 -15.81
CA ASP A 294 18.58 22.34 -16.50
C ASP A 294 18.59 21.80 -17.94
N ILE A 295 19.71 22.01 -18.66
CA ILE A 295 19.83 21.60 -20.06
C ILE A 295 19.67 20.09 -20.27
N CYS A 296 20.04 19.26 -19.29
CA CYS A 296 19.91 17.79 -19.35
C CYS A 296 18.45 17.30 -19.28
N ASP A 297 17.48 18.19 -19.02
CA ASP A 297 16.06 17.88 -19.15
C ASP A 297 15.54 18.02 -20.59
N SER A 298 16.34 18.57 -21.49
CA SER A 298 16.01 18.59 -22.92
C SER A 298 16.01 17.17 -23.48
N TYR A 299 14.87 16.75 -24.01
CA TYR A 299 14.69 15.38 -24.48
C TYR A 299 15.75 14.98 -25.51
N GLY A 300 16.47 13.88 -25.22
CA GLY A 300 17.40 13.26 -26.16
C GLY A 300 18.68 14.06 -26.45
N LEU A 301 19.06 15.02 -25.60
CA LEU A 301 20.20 15.92 -25.81
C LEU A 301 21.51 15.20 -26.19
N CYS A 302 21.82 14.07 -25.54
CA CYS A 302 23.09 13.35 -25.72
C CYS A 302 23.04 12.20 -26.72
N GLY A 303 21.94 12.10 -27.47
CA GLY A 303 21.74 11.05 -28.47
C GLY A 303 21.67 9.62 -27.89
N PRO A 304 21.66 8.61 -28.78
CA PRO A 304 21.60 7.20 -28.41
C PRO A 304 22.77 6.73 -27.54
N ASN A 305 22.52 6.02 -26.44
CA ASN A 305 23.50 5.48 -25.48
C ASN A 305 24.46 6.52 -24.86
N GLY A 306 24.17 7.81 -25.02
CA GLY A 306 24.84 8.91 -24.33
C GLY A 306 24.08 9.28 -23.05
N ALA A 307 24.80 9.77 -22.05
CA ALA A 307 24.22 10.26 -20.80
C ALA A 307 24.62 11.72 -20.53
N CYS A 308 23.66 12.49 -20.04
CA CYS A 308 23.86 13.88 -19.66
C CYS A 308 24.26 14.02 -18.18
N SER A 309 25.22 14.89 -17.90
CA SER A 309 25.55 15.36 -16.55
C SER A 309 25.92 16.83 -16.60
N VAL A 310 25.24 17.64 -15.78
CA VAL A 310 25.56 19.07 -15.60
C VAL A 310 26.91 19.31 -14.92
N GLU A 311 27.48 18.28 -14.29
CA GLU A 311 28.80 18.35 -13.66
C GLU A 311 29.96 18.20 -14.68
N ASN A 312 29.65 17.73 -15.90
CA ASN A 312 30.63 17.47 -16.94
C ASN A 312 30.71 18.62 -17.96
N SER A 313 31.88 18.77 -18.58
CA SER A 313 32.07 19.66 -19.74
C SER A 313 32.85 18.90 -20.82
N PRO A 314 32.22 18.53 -21.96
CA PRO A 314 30.81 18.77 -22.34
C PRO A 314 29.80 18.04 -21.44
N VAL A 315 28.56 18.55 -21.38
CA VAL A 315 27.49 17.95 -20.54
C VAL A 315 27.10 16.55 -20.97
N CYS A 316 27.33 16.21 -22.24
CA CYS A 316 27.11 14.88 -22.78
C CYS A 316 28.39 14.05 -22.76
N GLY A 317 28.25 12.77 -22.41
CA GLY A 317 29.31 11.80 -22.47
C GLY A 317 28.78 10.40 -22.76
N CYS A 318 29.67 9.51 -23.21
CA CYS A 318 29.31 8.11 -23.38
C CYS A 318 29.32 7.36 -22.06
N LEU A 319 28.40 6.41 -21.92
CA LEU A 319 28.41 5.44 -20.84
C LEU A 319 29.69 4.59 -20.87
N GLU A 320 30.13 4.11 -19.71
CA GLU A 320 31.37 3.36 -19.59
C GLU A 320 31.35 2.03 -20.38
N GLY A 321 32.22 1.90 -21.38
CA GLY A 321 32.18 0.76 -22.33
C GLY A 321 31.54 1.11 -23.67
N PHE A 322 31.14 2.38 -23.83
CA PHE A 322 30.75 2.98 -25.10
C PHE A 322 31.81 4.00 -25.55
N THR A 323 31.77 4.32 -26.84
CA THR A 323 32.59 5.36 -27.49
C THR A 323 31.72 6.23 -28.38
N PRO A 324 32.07 7.51 -28.58
CA PRO A 324 31.23 8.38 -29.37
C PRO A 324 31.17 7.92 -30.83
N ASN A 325 29.98 8.05 -31.42
CA ASN A 325 29.73 7.68 -32.80
C ASN A 325 30.13 8.84 -33.74
N PHE A 326 31.44 9.05 -33.91
CA PHE A 326 31.93 10.14 -34.74
C PHE A 326 31.80 9.82 -36.24
N ARG A 327 30.68 10.18 -36.86
CA ARG A 327 30.66 10.43 -38.31
C ARG A 327 31.23 11.84 -38.56
N GLN A 328 32.56 11.91 -38.70
CA GLN A 328 33.40 13.01 -39.16
C GLN A 328 32.76 14.42 -39.31
N ASP A 329 32.95 15.28 -38.30
CA ASP A 329 33.50 16.63 -38.49
C ASP A 329 34.13 17.08 -37.16
N ARG A 330 35.43 17.38 -37.18
CA ARG A 330 36.29 17.41 -35.98
C ARG A 330 36.10 18.63 -35.06
N ASP A 331 35.28 19.60 -35.46
CA ASP A 331 35.23 20.91 -34.80
C ASP A 331 33.85 21.28 -34.23
N LEU A 332 32.85 20.40 -34.31
CA LEU A 332 31.55 20.57 -33.65
C LEU A 332 31.25 19.36 -32.77
N VAL A 333 31.05 19.64 -31.48
CA VAL A 333 30.67 18.65 -30.46
C VAL A 333 29.17 18.35 -30.60
N ASP A 334 28.78 17.77 -31.74
CA ASP A 334 27.41 17.30 -31.98
C ASP A 334 27.23 15.90 -31.39
N TRP A 335 26.46 15.81 -30.31
CA TRP A 335 26.13 14.55 -29.64
C TRP A 335 24.86 13.89 -30.20
N SER A 336 24.26 14.42 -31.26
CA SER A 336 23.05 13.85 -31.88
C SER A 336 23.22 12.39 -32.33
N TYR A 337 24.42 12.03 -32.77
CA TYR A 337 24.78 10.65 -33.17
C TYR A 337 25.02 9.69 -32.00
N GLY A 338 25.13 10.23 -30.77
CA GLY A 338 25.30 9.47 -29.55
C GLY A 338 26.57 8.62 -29.51
N CYS A 339 26.43 7.44 -28.92
CA CYS A 339 27.50 6.52 -28.59
C CYS A 339 27.19 5.09 -29.06
N VAL A 340 28.24 4.37 -29.40
CA VAL A 340 28.19 2.94 -29.76
C VAL A 340 29.02 2.12 -28.77
N ARG A 341 28.65 0.87 -28.56
CA ARG A 341 29.43 -0.04 -27.71
C ARG A 341 30.85 -0.19 -28.29
N LYS A 342 31.87 -0.19 -27.43
CA LYS A 342 33.26 -0.49 -27.83
C LYS A 342 33.36 -1.88 -28.47
N THR A 343 32.72 -2.84 -27.82
CA THR A 343 32.66 -4.24 -28.24
C THR A 343 31.19 -4.66 -28.33
N PRO A 344 30.70 -5.12 -29.50
CA PRO A 344 29.34 -5.63 -29.64
C PRO A 344 29.12 -6.91 -28.80
N PRO A 345 27.95 -7.05 -28.13
CA PRO A 345 27.60 -8.26 -27.39
C PRO A 345 27.41 -9.46 -28.33
N SER A 346 27.81 -10.64 -27.88
CA SER A 346 27.75 -11.90 -28.66
C SER A 346 26.52 -12.74 -28.34
N CYS A 347 25.58 -12.22 -27.55
CA CYS A 347 24.37 -12.86 -27.08
C CYS A 347 24.62 -13.93 -26.00
N SER A 348 25.46 -14.92 -26.29
CA SER A 348 25.84 -15.96 -25.34
C SER A 348 27.09 -15.55 -24.57
N GLY A 349 27.03 -15.64 -23.23
CA GLY A 349 28.15 -15.26 -22.36
C GLY A 349 28.34 -13.76 -22.18
N ASP A 350 27.38 -12.94 -22.62
CA ASP A 350 27.39 -11.51 -22.30
C ASP A 350 27.26 -11.26 -20.79
N ILE A 351 27.52 -10.03 -20.38
CA ILE A 351 27.41 -9.60 -18.99
C ILE A 351 26.52 -8.37 -18.91
N PHE A 352 26.01 -8.09 -17.72
CA PHE A 352 25.30 -6.85 -17.45
C PHE A 352 26.11 -5.93 -16.56
N LYS A 353 26.37 -4.72 -17.06
CA LYS A 353 27.03 -3.67 -16.29
C LYS A 353 25.99 -2.80 -15.60
N LYS A 354 26.14 -2.64 -14.30
CA LYS A 354 25.26 -1.83 -13.46
C LYS A 354 25.66 -0.34 -13.56
N TYR A 355 24.69 0.51 -13.86
CA TYR A 355 24.79 1.97 -13.80
C TYR A 355 23.83 2.48 -12.75
N SER A 356 24.35 3.17 -11.74
CA SER A 356 23.56 3.67 -10.61
C SER A 356 23.27 5.16 -10.73
N GLY A 357 22.17 5.59 -10.11
CA GLY A 357 21.82 7.01 -10.05
C GLY A 357 21.39 7.58 -11.41
N MET A 358 20.69 6.80 -12.24
CA MET A 358 20.30 7.22 -13.58
C MET A 358 18.82 7.62 -13.65
N LYS A 359 18.49 8.63 -14.46
CA LYS A 359 17.17 8.75 -15.07
C LYS A 359 17.04 7.63 -16.09
N LEU A 360 16.09 6.72 -15.89
CA LEU A 360 15.92 5.57 -16.77
C LEU A 360 15.68 6.02 -18.22
N PRO A 361 16.15 5.29 -19.25
CA PRO A 361 15.96 5.65 -20.66
C PRO A 361 14.47 5.75 -21.05
N ASN A 362 14.19 6.38 -22.20
CA ASN A 362 12.85 6.37 -22.82
C ASN A 362 12.31 4.93 -22.92
N THR A 363 11.04 4.72 -22.56
CA THR A 363 10.37 3.42 -22.49
C THR A 363 9.49 3.09 -23.71
N GLU A 364 9.42 3.90 -24.75
CA GLU A 364 8.57 3.71 -25.93
C GLU A 364 8.73 2.33 -26.59
N GLN A 365 9.96 1.81 -26.63
CA GLN A 365 10.30 0.47 -27.13
C GLN A 365 10.73 -0.48 -26.00
N SER A 366 9.99 -0.44 -24.89
CA SER A 366 10.22 -1.30 -23.73
C SER A 366 9.10 -2.32 -23.54
N TRP A 367 9.42 -3.39 -22.82
CA TRP A 367 8.46 -4.35 -22.30
C TRP A 367 8.59 -4.41 -20.78
N TYR A 368 7.47 -4.60 -20.09
CA TYR A 368 7.47 -4.60 -18.63
C TYR A 368 6.60 -5.70 -18.03
N ASN A 369 6.95 -6.10 -16.80
CA ASN A 369 6.17 -7.04 -16.00
C ASN A 369 6.34 -6.71 -14.51
N SER A 370 5.25 -6.35 -13.84
CA SER A 370 5.24 -5.93 -12.43
C SER A 370 5.50 -7.05 -11.42
N SER A 371 5.33 -8.30 -11.82
CA SER A 371 5.42 -9.48 -10.93
C SER A 371 6.83 -10.04 -10.85
N MET A 372 7.62 -9.86 -11.90
CA MET A 372 8.99 -10.38 -11.98
C MET A 372 9.93 -9.68 -11.01
N ASN A 373 10.89 -10.42 -10.46
CA ASN A 373 12.00 -9.82 -9.71
C ASN A 373 13.21 -9.53 -10.62
N LEU A 374 14.18 -8.79 -10.08
CA LEU A 374 15.36 -8.36 -10.84
C LEU A 374 16.17 -9.52 -11.44
N LYS A 375 16.29 -10.66 -10.74
CA LYS A 375 17.03 -11.84 -11.25
C LYS A 375 16.29 -12.51 -12.39
N GLU A 376 14.97 -12.62 -12.30
CA GLU A 376 14.14 -13.10 -13.40
C GLU A 376 14.23 -12.18 -14.61
N CYS A 377 14.26 -10.86 -14.36
CA CYS A 377 14.43 -9.85 -15.40
C CYS A 377 15.78 -10.01 -16.12
N GLU A 378 16.86 -10.21 -15.37
CA GLU A 378 18.19 -10.52 -15.90
C GLU A 378 18.18 -11.79 -16.75
N MET A 379 17.60 -12.88 -16.24
CA MET A 379 17.51 -14.15 -16.97
C MET A 379 16.69 -14.01 -18.26
N MET A 380 15.59 -13.26 -18.24
CA MET A 380 14.75 -13.03 -19.41
C MET A 380 15.48 -12.19 -20.47
N CYS A 381 16.19 -11.14 -20.05
CA CYS A 381 17.02 -10.33 -20.94
C CYS A 381 18.21 -11.13 -21.51
N MET A 382 18.84 -12.00 -20.72
CA MET A 382 19.97 -12.81 -21.16
C MET A 382 19.54 -13.93 -22.11
N ASN A 383 18.60 -14.77 -21.66
CA ASN A 383 18.34 -16.09 -22.24
C ASN A 383 17.16 -16.09 -23.22
N SER A 384 16.15 -15.27 -22.98
CA SER A 384 14.93 -15.28 -23.80
C SER A 384 15.01 -14.32 -24.99
N PHE A 385 15.75 -13.21 -24.86
CA PHE A 385 15.81 -12.16 -25.90
C PHE A 385 17.24 -11.69 -26.20
N CYS A 386 17.78 -12.13 -27.33
CA CYS A 386 19.10 -11.67 -27.81
C CYS A 386 19.14 -10.16 -28.09
N SER A 387 18.00 -9.57 -28.46
CA SER A 387 17.84 -8.14 -28.73
C SER A 387 17.74 -7.27 -27.48
N CYS A 388 17.63 -7.86 -26.28
CA CYS A 388 17.53 -7.08 -25.06
C CYS A 388 18.84 -6.30 -24.81
N THR A 389 18.74 -4.98 -24.71
CA THR A 389 19.88 -4.06 -24.56
C THR A 389 20.13 -3.65 -23.11
N ALA A 390 19.07 -3.58 -22.30
CA ALA A 390 19.15 -3.25 -20.88
C ALA A 390 17.91 -3.73 -20.11
N PHE A 391 18.03 -3.77 -18.78
CA PHE A 391 16.91 -3.98 -17.88
C PHE A 391 17.01 -3.18 -16.58
N ALA A 392 15.89 -2.98 -15.90
CA ALA A 392 15.80 -2.34 -14.59
C ALA A 392 14.59 -2.84 -13.80
N ASN A 393 14.55 -2.54 -12.49
CA ASN A 393 13.32 -2.69 -11.71
C ASN A 393 12.24 -1.69 -12.19
N LEU A 394 10.96 -1.99 -11.98
CA LEU A 394 9.88 -1.00 -12.19
C LEU A 394 9.64 -0.16 -10.94
N ASP A 395 9.77 -0.77 -9.76
CA ASP A 395 9.50 -0.15 -8.48
C ASP A 395 10.69 -0.36 -7.55
N VAL A 396 11.26 0.72 -7.02
CA VAL A 396 12.48 0.67 -6.19
C VAL A 396 12.20 0.40 -4.71
N ARG A 397 10.93 0.37 -4.29
CA ARG A 397 10.55 0.10 -2.89
C ARG A 397 10.84 -1.36 -2.51
N ASP A 398 10.99 -1.60 -1.20
CA ASP A 398 11.13 -2.95 -0.62
C ASP A 398 12.27 -3.81 -1.22
N GLY A 399 13.35 -3.16 -1.68
CA GLY A 399 14.51 -3.84 -2.28
C GLY A 399 14.44 -4.02 -3.81
N GLY A 400 13.42 -3.45 -4.46
CA GLY A 400 13.26 -3.48 -5.91
C GLY A 400 12.38 -4.62 -6.41
N ARG A 401 11.37 -4.30 -7.22
CA ARG A 401 10.46 -5.27 -7.86
C ARG A 401 10.03 -4.83 -9.25
N GLY A 402 9.47 -5.77 -10.00
CA GLY A 402 9.08 -5.59 -11.39
C GLY A 402 10.28 -5.63 -12.33
N CYS A 403 10.00 -5.82 -13.61
CA CYS A 403 10.98 -5.92 -14.68
C CYS A 403 10.62 -4.94 -15.78
N LEU A 404 11.60 -4.14 -16.22
CA LEU A 404 11.52 -3.28 -17.38
C LEU A 404 12.68 -3.64 -18.32
N LEU A 405 12.37 -4.02 -19.55
CA LEU A 405 13.32 -4.46 -20.58
C LEU A 405 13.33 -3.47 -21.73
N TRP A 406 14.52 -3.15 -22.25
CA TRP A 406 14.71 -2.36 -23.47
C TRP A 406 15.28 -3.22 -24.60
N PHE A 407 14.90 -2.90 -25.84
CA PHE A 407 15.30 -3.66 -27.04
C PHE A 407 15.97 -2.81 -28.11
N SER A 408 16.16 -1.52 -27.86
CA SER A 408 16.79 -0.58 -28.78
C SER A 408 17.84 0.27 -28.08
N ASP A 409 18.41 1.23 -28.80
CA ASP A 409 19.35 2.17 -28.22
C ASP A 409 18.70 2.98 -27.09
N LEU A 410 19.47 3.21 -26.05
CA LEU A 410 18.97 3.83 -24.83
C LEU A 410 19.05 5.36 -24.98
N ILE A 411 17.91 6.03 -25.03
CA ILE A 411 17.82 7.49 -25.29
C ILE A 411 17.33 8.22 -24.05
N ASP A 412 17.71 9.49 -23.91
CA ASP A 412 17.25 10.41 -22.87
C ASP A 412 17.68 10.00 -21.44
N ILE A 413 18.95 9.61 -21.31
CA ILE A 413 19.57 9.23 -20.04
C ILE A 413 20.28 10.44 -19.44
N ARG A 414 20.16 10.62 -18.12
CA ARG A 414 20.98 11.57 -17.35
C ARG A 414 21.42 10.95 -16.03
N TYR A 415 22.56 11.41 -15.52
CA TYR A 415 22.95 11.19 -14.14
C TYR A 415 22.07 12.05 -13.22
N SER A 416 21.62 11.46 -12.12
CA SER A 416 20.78 12.09 -11.11
C SER A 416 21.48 12.06 -9.76
N THR A 417 21.67 13.22 -9.16
CA THR A 417 22.24 13.37 -7.82
C THR A 417 21.18 13.02 -6.76
N GLY A 418 21.18 11.77 -6.29
CA GLY A 418 20.43 11.33 -5.11
C GLY A 418 19.04 10.73 -5.32
N SER A 419 18.42 10.85 -6.50
CA SER A 419 17.08 10.29 -6.79
C SER A 419 17.03 9.32 -7.99
N GLY A 420 18.18 9.02 -8.59
CA GLY A 420 18.26 8.12 -9.74
C GLY A 420 18.10 6.66 -9.39
N GLN A 421 17.88 5.84 -10.42
CA GLN A 421 17.65 4.41 -10.30
C GLN A 421 18.78 3.62 -10.99
N ASP A 422 18.98 2.37 -10.54
CA ASP A 422 19.87 1.43 -11.20
C ASP A 422 19.31 0.91 -12.53
N VAL A 423 20.15 0.91 -13.57
CA VAL A 423 19.90 0.26 -14.87
C VAL A 423 21.06 -0.68 -15.21
N TYR A 424 20.75 -1.84 -15.76
CA TYR A 424 21.70 -2.90 -16.09
C TYR A 424 21.78 -3.02 -17.60
N ILE A 425 22.91 -2.64 -18.20
CA ILE A 425 23.09 -2.58 -19.65
C ILE A 425 23.92 -3.78 -20.11
N ARG A 426 23.47 -4.45 -21.17
CA ARG A 426 24.13 -5.61 -21.76
C ARG A 426 25.44 -5.20 -22.45
N MET A 427 26.52 -5.87 -22.08
CA MET A 427 27.89 -5.65 -22.57
C MET A 427 28.54 -6.99 -22.95
N ALA A 428 29.54 -6.93 -23.83
CA ALA A 428 30.36 -8.12 -24.15
C ALA A 428 31.16 -8.56 -22.92
N ALA A 429 31.38 -9.88 -22.76
CA ALA A 429 32.15 -10.42 -21.63
C ALA A 429 33.58 -9.87 -21.50
N SER A 430 34.19 -9.43 -22.61
CA SER A 430 35.51 -8.81 -22.62
C SER A 430 35.58 -7.47 -21.85
N GLU A 431 34.43 -6.90 -21.52
CA GLU A 431 34.31 -5.64 -20.75
C GLU A 431 34.25 -5.89 -19.22
N LEU A 432 34.41 -7.14 -18.75
CA LEU A 432 34.48 -7.47 -17.32
C LEU A 432 35.81 -6.97 -16.70
N ASP A 433 35.74 -5.90 -15.91
CA ASP A 433 36.79 -5.31 -15.08
C ASP A 433 38.19 -5.14 -15.71
N GLN A 434 38.33 -4.09 -16.53
CA GLN A 434 39.56 -3.30 -16.57
C GLN A 434 39.39 -2.02 -15.73
N GLY A 435 39.37 -2.12 -14.39
CA GLY A 435 39.49 -0.91 -13.57
C GLY A 435 38.96 -0.96 -12.14
N SER A 436 39.80 -1.37 -11.20
CA SER A 436 39.78 -0.79 -9.85
C SER A 436 41.21 -0.47 -9.41
N ASN A 437 41.71 0.67 -9.90
CA ASN A 437 42.86 1.32 -9.28
C ASN A 437 42.93 2.78 -9.71
N THR A 438 42.00 3.59 -9.18
CA THR A 438 42.25 5.01 -8.94
C THR A 438 41.32 5.51 -7.85
N ASP A 439 41.88 5.73 -6.67
CA ASP A 439 41.62 6.97 -5.95
C ASP A 439 42.83 7.32 -5.09
N THR A 440 43.57 8.33 -5.53
CA THR A 440 43.95 9.52 -4.74
C THR A 440 45.04 10.31 -5.47
N ASN A 441 44.66 11.50 -5.95
CA ASN A 441 45.62 12.54 -6.31
C ASN A 441 46.19 13.17 -5.03
N ALA A 442 47.48 12.94 -4.75
CA ALA A 442 48.30 13.89 -4.01
C ALA A 442 49.71 13.92 -4.64
N LYS A 443 50.03 15.09 -5.19
CA LYS A 443 51.31 15.45 -5.83
C LYS A 443 52.49 15.11 -4.91
N THR A 444 53.48 14.32 -5.36
CA THR A 444 54.91 14.69 -5.34
C THR A 444 55.85 13.61 -5.90
N SER A 445 56.79 14.07 -6.74
CA SER A 445 58.16 13.59 -6.92
C SER A 445 58.42 12.12 -7.30
N LYS A 446 58.68 11.93 -8.60
CA LYS A 446 59.50 10.84 -9.14
C LYS A 446 60.85 10.78 -8.41
N SER A 447 61.14 9.68 -7.71
CA SER A 447 62.46 9.02 -7.63
C SER A 447 62.46 8.01 -6.48
N ASN A 448 63.01 6.82 -6.71
CA ASN A 448 63.33 5.75 -5.73
C ASN A 448 62.27 4.67 -5.41
N VAL A 449 61.76 3.94 -6.41
CA VAL A 449 61.01 2.67 -6.20
C VAL A 449 61.70 1.45 -6.84
N LYS A 450 63.03 1.35 -6.73
CA LYS A 450 63.76 0.12 -7.11
C LYS A 450 64.42 -0.64 -5.95
N LYS A 451 64.31 -0.18 -4.69
CA LYS A 451 64.97 -0.83 -3.54
C LYS A 451 64.03 -1.43 -2.47
N VAL A 452 62.70 -1.26 -2.56
CA VAL A 452 61.76 -1.77 -1.54
C VAL A 452 61.07 -3.09 -1.94
N ARG A 453 61.11 -3.50 -3.21
CA ARG A 453 60.49 -4.77 -3.68
C ARG A 453 61.17 -6.06 -3.19
N ILE A 454 62.40 -5.99 -2.67
CA ILE A 454 63.15 -7.18 -2.24
C ILE A 454 62.90 -7.50 -0.75
N ILE A 455 62.52 -6.51 0.06
CA ILE A 455 62.34 -6.71 1.52
C ILE A 455 60.93 -7.26 1.84
N VAL A 456 59.92 -6.90 1.05
CA VAL A 456 58.52 -7.29 1.30
C VAL A 456 58.21 -8.72 0.85
N THR A 457 58.86 -9.24 -0.20
CA THR A 457 58.66 -10.63 -0.63
C THR A 457 59.29 -11.63 0.33
N SER A 458 60.38 -11.25 1.02
CA SER A 458 61.03 -12.10 2.03
C SER A 458 60.23 -12.22 3.33
N THR A 459 59.55 -11.16 3.76
CA THR A 459 58.76 -11.18 5.01
C THR A 459 57.42 -11.88 4.84
N VAL A 460 56.76 -11.73 3.69
CA VAL A 460 55.47 -12.40 3.41
C VAL A 460 55.65 -13.91 3.21
N LEU A 461 56.75 -14.36 2.61
CA LEU A 461 56.99 -15.80 2.45
C LEU A 461 57.33 -16.47 3.80
N SER A 462 58.08 -15.79 4.67
CA SER A 462 58.36 -16.27 6.03
C SER A 462 57.13 -16.31 6.92
N THR A 463 56.20 -15.35 6.83
CA THR A 463 54.96 -15.38 7.62
C THR A 463 53.99 -16.44 7.12
N VAL A 464 53.87 -16.65 5.81
CA VAL A 464 53.04 -17.72 5.24
C VAL A 464 53.58 -19.10 5.60
N LEU A 465 54.90 -19.31 5.57
CA LEU A 465 55.52 -20.56 6.00
C LEU A 465 55.39 -20.81 7.52
N LEU A 466 55.44 -19.75 8.34
CA LEU A 466 55.18 -19.84 9.79
C LEU A 466 53.73 -20.21 10.08
N ILE A 467 52.77 -19.62 9.36
CA ILE A 467 51.34 -19.93 9.51
C ILE A 467 51.05 -21.35 9.02
N LEU A 468 51.66 -21.80 7.93
CA LEU A 468 51.56 -23.18 7.44
C LEU A 468 52.20 -24.17 8.43
N GLY A 469 53.34 -23.83 9.03
CA GLY A 469 53.97 -24.64 10.08
C GLY A 469 53.15 -24.72 11.36
N LEU A 470 52.57 -23.60 11.81
CA LEU A 470 51.67 -23.53 12.98
C LEU A 470 50.37 -24.28 12.74
N THR A 471 49.79 -24.20 11.55
CA THR A 471 48.57 -24.94 11.19
C THR A 471 48.83 -26.44 11.07
N LEU A 472 50.00 -26.86 10.56
CA LEU A 472 50.41 -28.27 10.56
C LEU A 472 50.70 -28.80 11.97
N LEU A 473 51.34 -28.00 12.83
CA LEU A 473 51.58 -28.34 14.24
C LEU A 473 50.26 -28.48 15.00
N LEU A 474 49.32 -27.54 14.83
CA LEU A 474 47.98 -27.63 15.41
C LEU A 474 47.17 -28.81 14.86
N TYR A 475 47.35 -29.16 13.58
CA TYR A 475 46.71 -30.33 12.97
C TYR A 475 47.25 -31.64 13.54
N VAL A 476 48.56 -31.76 13.74
CA VAL A 476 49.18 -32.94 14.37
C VAL A 476 48.85 -33.04 15.86
N TRP A 477 48.80 -31.91 16.58
CA TRP A 477 48.40 -31.85 17.99
C TRP A 477 46.93 -32.22 18.19
N LYS A 478 46.05 -31.80 17.27
CA LYS A 478 44.63 -32.19 17.24
C LYS A 478 44.44 -33.67 16.87
N LYS A 479 45.34 -34.25 16.07
CA LYS A 479 45.34 -35.67 15.68
C LYS A 479 45.85 -36.60 16.80
N GLN A 480 46.64 -36.10 17.75
CA GLN A 480 47.08 -36.86 18.93
C GLN A 480 46.08 -36.84 20.10
N HIS A 481 45.13 -35.89 20.14
CA HIS A 481 44.17 -35.72 21.24
C HIS A 481 42.72 -36.16 20.94
N GLN A 482 42.47 -36.93 19.89
CA GLN A 482 41.17 -37.59 19.65
C GLN A 482 41.34 -39.06 19.30
N LYS A 483 41.67 -39.87 20.31
CA LYS A 483 41.05 -41.19 20.46
C LYS A 483 39.84 -41.01 21.39
N ASP A 484 38.77 -41.71 21.03
CA ASP A 484 37.47 -41.80 21.71
C ASP A 484 36.43 -40.71 21.41
N GLY A 485 35.65 -41.00 20.36
CA GLY A 485 34.19 -40.95 20.39
C GLY A 485 33.52 -39.58 20.36
N LYS A 486 33.36 -38.99 19.17
CA LYS A 486 32.30 -37.99 18.93
C LYS A 486 31.62 -38.15 17.55
N PRO A 487 30.31 -37.83 17.48
CA PRO A 487 29.45 -38.04 16.31
C PRO A 487 29.77 -37.07 15.18
N ARG A 488 29.36 -37.47 13.97
CA ARG A 488 29.55 -36.76 12.70
C ARG A 488 29.00 -35.33 12.76
N PRO A 489 29.68 -34.33 12.15
CA PRO A 489 29.13 -32.99 12.02
C PRO A 489 27.92 -33.03 11.08
N SER A 490 26.80 -32.55 11.58
CA SER A 490 25.56 -32.36 10.84
C SER A 490 25.79 -31.50 9.62
N GLN A 491 25.30 -31.98 8.48
CA GLN A 491 25.07 -31.20 7.29
C GLN A 491 24.28 -29.94 7.69
N LYS A 492 24.66 -28.78 7.14
CA LYS A 492 23.70 -27.68 7.00
C LYS A 492 22.63 -28.17 6.02
N GLU A 493 21.61 -28.81 6.54
CA GLU A 493 20.32 -28.90 5.87
C GLU A 493 19.73 -27.49 5.93
N ASP A 494 19.97 -26.67 4.90
CA ASP A 494 18.90 -25.79 4.48
C ASP A 494 17.75 -26.74 4.13
N MET A 495 16.71 -26.78 4.98
CA MET A 495 15.49 -27.51 4.66
C MET A 495 14.85 -26.84 3.44
N GLU A 496 15.27 -27.27 2.25
CA GLU A 496 14.57 -26.98 1.01
C GLU A 496 13.16 -27.57 1.14
N LEU A 497 12.15 -26.70 1.12
CA LEU A 497 10.75 -27.12 1.15
C LEU A 497 10.48 -28.02 -0.06
N PRO A 498 10.04 -29.28 0.12
CA PRO A 498 9.83 -30.20 -1.00
C PRO A 498 8.85 -29.65 -2.04
N LEU A 499 9.23 -29.69 -3.31
CA LEU A 499 8.36 -29.36 -4.44
C LEU A 499 7.63 -30.62 -4.92
N PHE A 500 6.31 -30.58 -4.89
CA PHE A 500 5.44 -31.63 -5.40
C PHE A 500 5.09 -31.37 -6.87
N ASP A 501 5.16 -32.40 -7.70
CA ASP A 501 4.70 -32.37 -9.09
C ASP A 501 3.16 -32.25 -9.14
N LEU A 502 2.64 -31.38 -10.01
CA LEU A 502 1.20 -31.15 -10.16
C LEU A 502 0.46 -32.46 -10.45
N ALA A 503 1.02 -33.34 -11.28
CA ALA A 503 0.40 -34.63 -11.60
C ALA A 503 0.35 -35.59 -10.39
N ALA A 504 1.24 -35.44 -9.42
CA ALA A 504 1.17 -36.18 -8.16
C ALA A 504 0.03 -35.65 -7.26
N VAL A 505 -0.10 -34.32 -7.14
CA VAL A 505 -1.14 -33.67 -6.33
C VAL A 505 -2.54 -33.89 -6.91
N VAL A 506 -2.69 -33.77 -8.23
CA VAL A 506 -3.94 -34.05 -8.96
C VAL A 506 -4.40 -35.48 -8.73
N ARG A 507 -3.49 -36.46 -8.82
CA ARG A 507 -3.83 -37.87 -8.52
C ARG A 507 -4.20 -38.07 -7.05
N ALA A 508 -3.43 -37.49 -6.13
CA ALA A 508 -3.65 -37.62 -4.70
C ALA A 508 -5.02 -37.08 -4.27
N THR A 509 -5.52 -36.02 -4.94
CA THR A 509 -6.80 -35.35 -4.64
C THR A 509 -7.95 -35.78 -5.54
N ASN A 510 -7.76 -36.84 -6.36
CA ASN A 510 -8.74 -37.30 -7.35
C ASN A 510 -9.25 -36.15 -8.25
N SER A 511 -8.31 -35.43 -8.87
CA SER A 511 -8.55 -34.25 -9.71
C SER A 511 -9.30 -33.12 -9.00
N PHE A 512 -8.97 -32.88 -7.73
CA PHE A 512 -9.65 -31.90 -6.87
C PHE A 512 -11.16 -32.12 -6.81
N SER A 513 -11.59 -33.38 -6.68
CA SER A 513 -13.01 -33.72 -6.58
C SER A 513 -13.68 -32.96 -5.43
N ASN A 514 -14.94 -32.55 -5.63
CA ASN A 514 -15.75 -31.97 -4.58
C ASN A 514 -15.91 -32.92 -3.38
N ASP A 515 -15.87 -34.23 -3.58
CA ASP A 515 -15.92 -35.22 -2.50
C ASP A 515 -14.67 -35.18 -1.61
N SER A 516 -13.56 -34.67 -2.15
CA SER A 516 -12.29 -34.48 -1.45
C SER A 516 -12.18 -33.09 -0.83
N LYS A 517 -13.15 -32.18 -1.03
CA LYS A 517 -13.09 -30.81 -0.52
C LYS A 517 -13.34 -30.78 0.99
N LEU A 518 -12.38 -30.25 1.73
CA LEU A 518 -12.42 -30.08 3.19
C LEU A 518 -13.04 -28.75 3.61
N GLY A 519 -12.85 -27.71 2.81
CA GLY A 519 -13.38 -26.37 3.06
C GLY A 519 -12.96 -25.37 1.99
N GLU A 520 -13.57 -24.19 2.02
CA GLU A 520 -13.25 -23.06 1.15
C GLU A 520 -13.37 -21.76 1.96
N GLY A 521 -12.43 -20.85 1.74
CA GLY A 521 -12.45 -19.51 2.33
C GLY A 521 -11.89 -18.47 1.35
N GLY A 522 -11.73 -17.22 1.80
CA GLY A 522 -11.23 -16.11 0.97
C GLY A 522 -9.83 -16.32 0.35
N PHE A 523 -9.12 -17.37 0.78
CA PHE A 523 -7.74 -17.68 0.39
C PHE A 523 -7.61 -18.92 -0.50
N GLY A 524 -8.74 -19.53 -0.89
CA GLY A 524 -8.79 -20.71 -1.74
C GLY A 524 -9.49 -21.91 -1.12
N SER A 525 -9.47 -23.02 -1.87
CA SER A 525 -10.11 -24.28 -1.49
C SER A 525 -9.09 -25.26 -0.92
N VAL A 526 -9.47 -25.99 0.13
CA VAL A 526 -8.64 -27.03 0.76
C VAL A 526 -9.22 -28.41 0.43
N PHE A 527 -8.37 -29.32 -0.03
CA PHE A 527 -8.75 -30.68 -0.42
C PHE A 527 -7.98 -31.72 0.40
N LYS A 528 -8.62 -32.83 0.75
CA LYS A 528 -7.97 -34.03 1.25
C LYS A 528 -7.32 -34.77 0.07
N GLY A 529 -6.10 -35.24 0.27
CA GLY A 529 -5.46 -36.15 -0.68
C GLY A 529 -4.73 -37.29 0.02
N THR A 530 -4.41 -38.32 -0.76
CA THR A 530 -3.59 -39.45 -0.31
C THR A 530 -2.44 -39.64 -1.29
N LEU A 531 -1.21 -39.49 -0.81
CA LEU A 531 0.00 -39.72 -1.59
C LEU A 531 0.19 -41.22 -1.88
N LYS A 532 1.07 -41.56 -2.83
CA LYS A 532 1.30 -42.96 -3.26
C LYS A 532 1.82 -43.87 -2.16
N ASP A 533 2.51 -43.30 -1.18
CA ASP A 533 3.03 -43.98 0.00
C ASP A 533 1.96 -44.17 1.10
N GLY A 534 0.72 -43.73 0.85
CA GLY A 534 -0.39 -43.81 1.79
C GLY A 534 -0.49 -42.63 2.76
N GLN A 535 0.41 -41.63 2.67
CA GLN A 535 0.35 -40.46 3.54
C GLN A 535 -0.87 -39.58 3.19
N GLU A 536 -1.73 -39.33 4.17
CA GLU A 536 -2.83 -38.38 4.05
C GLU A 536 -2.33 -36.93 4.16
N ILE A 537 -2.78 -36.09 3.22
CA ILE A 537 -2.37 -34.69 3.09
C ILE A 537 -3.59 -33.76 2.96
N ALA A 538 -3.40 -32.50 3.34
CA ALA A 538 -4.33 -31.43 3.04
C ALA A 538 -3.69 -30.47 2.03
N VAL A 539 -4.35 -30.26 0.89
CA VAL A 539 -3.88 -29.43 -0.22
C VAL A 539 -4.68 -28.15 -0.26
N LYS A 540 -4.08 -27.03 0.15
CA LYS A 540 -4.65 -25.68 0.03
C LYS A 540 -4.30 -25.15 -1.36
N ARG A 541 -5.29 -25.14 -2.27
CA ARG A 541 -5.18 -24.60 -3.63
C ARG A 541 -5.58 -23.13 -3.61
N LEU A 542 -4.64 -22.26 -3.93
CA LEU A 542 -4.82 -20.81 -3.83
C LEU A 542 -5.64 -20.28 -5.02
N SER A 543 -6.40 -19.20 -4.79
CA SER A 543 -7.25 -18.60 -5.83
C SER A 543 -6.45 -17.87 -6.91
N LYS A 544 -6.73 -18.17 -8.19
CA LYS A 544 -6.07 -17.59 -9.37
C LYS A 544 -6.35 -16.10 -9.59
N HIS A 545 -7.50 -15.61 -9.12
CA HIS A 545 -7.97 -14.25 -9.41
C HIS A 545 -7.70 -13.25 -8.27
N SER A 546 -6.87 -13.60 -7.29
CA SER A 546 -6.56 -12.71 -6.17
C SER A 546 -5.06 -12.39 -6.10
N THR A 547 -4.72 -11.10 -6.08
CA THR A 547 -3.38 -10.60 -5.74
C THR A 547 -2.93 -10.99 -4.32
N GLN A 548 -3.88 -11.46 -3.52
CA GLN A 548 -3.72 -11.93 -2.16
C GLN A 548 -3.11 -13.35 -2.08
N GLY A 549 -3.53 -14.28 -2.95
CA GLY A 549 -3.06 -15.67 -2.93
C GLY A 549 -1.54 -15.81 -3.07
N LEU A 550 -0.89 -15.03 -3.94
CA LEU A 550 0.58 -15.06 -4.12
C LEU A 550 1.33 -14.51 -2.89
N ASN A 551 0.83 -13.43 -2.29
CA ASN A 551 1.41 -12.85 -1.09
C ASN A 551 1.27 -13.79 0.12
N GLU A 552 0.16 -14.52 0.19
CA GLU A 552 -0.09 -15.53 1.22
C GLU A 552 0.76 -16.77 1.03
N LEU A 553 0.92 -17.26 -0.20
CA LEU A 553 1.88 -18.32 -0.52
C LEU A 553 3.27 -17.94 -0.02
N LYS A 554 3.74 -16.73 -0.38
CA LYS A 554 5.05 -16.24 0.03
C LYS A 554 5.16 -16.10 1.54
N ASN A 555 4.13 -15.58 2.23
CA ASN A 555 4.12 -15.46 3.68
C ASN A 555 4.13 -16.83 4.37
N GLU A 556 3.25 -17.75 3.96
CA GLU A 556 3.17 -19.10 4.52
C GLU A 556 4.49 -19.83 4.28
N VAL A 557 5.01 -19.91 3.04
CA VAL A 557 6.30 -20.56 2.74
C VAL A 557 7.45 -19.92 3.53
N THR A 558 7.53 -18.59 3.61
CA THR A 558 8.64 -17.91 4.31
C THR A 558 8.64 -18.18 5.81
N HIS A 559 7.47 -18.20 6.44
CA HIS A 559 7.35 -18.33 7.90
C HIS A 559 7.20 -19.78 8.33
N ILE A 560 6.27 -20.55 7.76
CA ILE A 560 5.94 -21.91 8.25
C ILE A 560 6.97 -22.96 7.84
N ALA A 561 7.66 -22.82 6.69
CA ALA A 561 8.62 -23.84 6.24
C ALA A 561 9.78 -24.05 7.23
N LYS A 562 10.03 -23.06 8.10
CA LYS A 562 11.09 -23.08 9.11
C LYS A 562 10.57 -23.31 10.53
N LEU A 563 9.26 -23.43 10.72
CA LEU A 563 8.63 -23.63 12.02
C LEU A 563 8.30 -25.11 12.21
N GLN A 564 8.78 -25.68 13.32
CA GLN A 564 8.50 -27.07 13.69
C GLN A 564 8.17 -27.13 15.18
N HIS A 565 6.91 -27.37 15.49
CA HIS A 565 6.45 -27.48 16.87
C HIS A 565 5.19 -28.36 16.92
N ARG A 566 4.99 -29.09 18.03
CA ARG A 566 3.87 -30.03 18.19
C ARG A 566 2.49 -29.37 18.08
N ASN A 567 2.40 -28.08 18.41
CA ASN A 567 1.17 -27.27 18.39
C ASN A 567 1.08 -26.34 17.18
N LEU A 568 1.87 -26.55 16.13
CA LEU A 568 1.75 -25.86 14.84
C LEU A 568 1.54 -26.88 13.73
N VAL A 569 0.72 -26.55 12.73
CA VAL A 569 0.53 -27.42 11.56
C VAL A 569 1.81 -27.47 10.74
N LYS A 570 2.26 -28.67 10.39
CA LYS A 570 3.45 -28.89 9.56
C LYS A 570 3.13 -28.71 8.08
N LEU A 571 3.86 -27.82 7.42
CA LEU A 571 3.92 -27.76 5.97
C LEU A 571 4.86 -28.88 5.46
N LEU A 572 4.33 -29.71 4.56
CA LEU A 572 5.05 -30.83 3.97
C LEU A 572 5.73 -30.45 2.65
N GLY A 573 5.17 -29.48 1.92
CA GLY A 573 5.74 -29.00 0.67
C GLY A 573 4.84 -28.00 -0.05
N CYS A 574 5.25 -27.60 -1.26
CA CYS A 574 4.44 -26.77 -2.15
C CYS A 574 4.44 -27.33 -3.57
N CYS A 575 3.43 -26.98 -4.36
CA CYS A 575 3.37 -27.23 -5.79
C CYS A 575 3.22 -25.88 -6.49
N ILE A 576 4.18 -25.56 -7.37
CA ILE A 576 4.21 -24.33 -8.15
C ILE A 576 4.51 -24.75 -9.58
N GLN A 577 3.48 -24.85 -10.41
CA GLN A 577 3.62 -25.20 -11.82
C GLN A 577 2.57 -24.45 -12.62
N GLU A 578 3.00 -23.73 -13.66
CA GLU A 578 2.14 -22.81 -14.42
C GLU A 578 1.47 -21.78 -13.49
N ASP A 579 0.14 -21.65 -13.56
CA ASP A 579 -0.69 -20.77 -12.72
C ASP A 579 -1.28 -21.47 -11.49
N GLU A 580 -0.85 -22.70 -11.19
CA GLU A 580 -1.33 -23.49 -10.06
C GLU A 580 -0.37 -23.39 -8.87
N MET A 581 -0.81 -22.70 -7.80
CA MET A 581 -0.07 -22.56 -6.56
C MET A 581 -0.80 -23.31 -5.44
N MET A 582 -0.11 -24.27 -4.82
CA MET A 582 -0.69 -25.10 -3.77
C MET A 582 0.28 -25.31 -2.61
N LEU A 583 -0.27 -25.35 -1.40
CA LEU A 583 0.45 -25.69 -0.18
C LEU A 583 -0.04 -27.04 0.34
N ILE A 584 0.91 -27.92 0.66
CA ILE A 584 0.63 -29.29 1.10
C ILE A 584 0.95 -29.38 2.59
N TYR A 585 -0.07 -29.63 3.40
CA TYR A 585 -0.01 -29.75 4.86
C TYR A 585 -0.24 -31.18 5.31
N GLU A 586 0.17 -31.48 6.55
CA GLU A 586 -0.33 -32.68 7.23
C GLU A 586 -1.86 -32.63 7.38
N PHE A 587 -2.53 -33.75 7.11
CA PHE A 587 -3.98 -33.83 7.23
C PHE A 587 -4.42 -33.88 8.70
N MET A 588 -5.35 -33.01 9.09
CA MET A 588 -5.92 -32.95 10.44
C MET A 588 -7.31 -33.62 10.46
N PRO A 589 -7.45 -34.84 11.01
CA PRO A 589 -8.68 -35.62 10.89
C PRO A 589 -9.85 -35.05 11.70
N ASN A 590 -9.57 -34.34 12.80
CA ASN A 590 -10.58 -33.75 13.65
C ASN A 590 -10.87 -32.29 13.30
N LYS A 591 -10.60 -31.83 12.08
CA LYS A 591 -11.00 -30.49 11.58
C LYS A 591 -10.57 -29.32 12.49
N SER A 592 -11.25 -28.19 12.41
CA SER A 592 -11.00 -26.98 13.19
C SER A 592 -11.76 -26.94 14.52
N LEU A 593 -11.26 -26.19 15.48
CA LEU A 593 -11.83 -26.07 16.83
C LEU A 593 -13.24 -25.48 16.81
N ASP A 594 -13.50 -24.49 15.95
CA ASP A 594 -14.82 -23.85 15.80
C ASP A 594 -15.93 -24.82 15.38
N PHE A 595 -15.58 -25.92 14.71
CA PHE A 595 -16.51 -26.99 14.35
C PHE A 595 -17.10 -27.69 15.58
N PHE A 596 -16.38 -27.70 16.70
CA PHE A 596 -16.83 -28.33 17.96
C PHE A 596 -17.44 -27.32 18.92
N ILE A 597 -16.70 -26.24 19.24
CA ILE A 597 -17.05 -25.40 20.40
C ILE A 597 -18.31 -24.55 20.19
N PHE A 598 -18.75 -24.32 18.94
CA PHE A 598 -19.95 -23.51 18.65
C PHE A 598 -21.16 -24.35 18.22
N ASP A 599 -21.02 -25.67 18.14
CA ASP A 599 -22.11 -26.60 17.82
C ASP A 599 -22.47 -27.37 19.08
N GLN A 600 -23.70 -27.17 19.58
CA GLN A 600 -24.10 -27.67 20.89
C GLN A 600 -24.01 -29.20 21.05
N ARG A 601 -24.09 -29.96 19.95
CA ARG A 601 -23.95 -31.43 19.99
C ARG A 601 -22.49 -31.85 19.97
N LYS A 602 -21.66 -31.18 19.18
CA LYS A 602 -20.24 -31.49 19.06
C LYS A 602 -19.41 -30.92 20.20
N SER A 603 -19.89 -29.87 20.84
CA SER A 603 -19.30 -29.24 22.03
C SER A 603 -19.10 -30.26 23.16
N MET A 604 -20.02 -31.23 23.28
CA MET A 604 -19.97 -32.35 24.22
C MET A 604 -18.82 -33.33 23.96
N MET A 605 -18.22 -33.34 22.77
CA MET A 605 -17.05 -34.19 22.46
C MET A 605 -15.76 -33.65 23.09
N LEU A 606 -15.74 -32.35 23.40
CA LEU A 606 -14.67 -31.65 24.08
C LEU A 606 -15.07 -31.39 25.53
N ASP A 607 -14.86 -32.41 26.37
CA ASP A 607 -14.92 -32.28 27.83
C ASP A 607 -13.91 -31.24 28.34
N TRP A 608 -14.03 -30.87 29.62
CA TRP A 608 -13.21 -29.81 30.18
C TRP A 608 -11.70 -30.11 30.10
N PRO A 609 -11.20 -31.32 30.45
CA PRO A 609 -9.79 -31.66 30.31
C PRO A 609 -9.27 -31.43 28.89
N LYS A 610 -10.01 -31.84 27.84
CA LYS A 610 -9.62 -31.57 26.45
C LYS A 610 -9.58 -30.08 26.14
N ARG A 611 -10.58 -29.31 26.60
CA ARG A 611 -10.59 -27.85 26.39
C ARG A 611 -9.42 -27.17 27.08
N PHE A 612 -9.08 -27.60 28.29
CA PHE A 612 -7.93 -27.10 29.04
C PHE A 612 -6.61 -27.46 28.35
N ASP A 613 -6.47 -28.68 27.86
CA ASP A 613 -5.31 -29.11 27.05
C ASP A 613 -5.20 -28.32 25.75
N ILE A 614 -6.33 -28.02 25.11
CA ILE A 614 -6.39 -27.17 23.92
C ILE A 614 -5.90 -25.75 24.24
N ILE A 615 -6.40 -25.13 25.32
CA ILE A 615 -5.95 -23.80 25.77
C ILE A 615 -4.43 -23.79 26.01
N ASN A 616 -3.92 -24.77 26.75
CA ASN A 616 -2.50 -24.90 27.05
C ASN A 616 -1.65 -25.17 25.80
N GLY A 617 -2.15 -25.98 24.86
CA GLY A 617 -1.47 -26.28 23.61
C GLY A 617 -1.38 -25.06 22.70
N ILE A 618 -2.45 -24.26 22.59
CA ILE A 618 -2.42 -22.98 21.86
C ILE A 618 -1.42 -22.04 22.51
N ALA A 619 -1.43 -21.92 23.84
CA ALA A 619 -0.50 -21.05 24.57
C ALA A 619 0.97 -21.42 24.31
N ARG A 620 1.30 -22.72 24.32
CA ARG A 620 2.65 -23.23 23.98
C ARG A 620 3.01 -22.98 22.51
N GLY A 621 2.05 -23.16 21.59
CA GLY A 621 2.25 -22.83 20.18
C GLY A 621 2.59 -21.36 19.95
N LEU A 622 1.85 -20.45 20.60
CA LEU A 622 2.08 -19.01 20.52
C LEU A 622 3.39 -18.58 21.21
N LEU A 623 3.73 -19.19 22.35
CA LEU A 623 5.01 -19.00 23.01
C LEU A 623 6.17 -19.30 22.06
N TYR A 624 6.12 -20.44 21.36
CA TYR A 624 7.13 -20.81 20.40
C TYR A 624 7.25 -19.78 19.26
N LEU A 625 6.13 -19.29 18.72
CA LEU A 625 6.15 -18.24 17.69
C LEU A 625 6.77 -16.93 18.18
N HIS A 626 6.50 -16.54 19.43
CA HIS A 626 6.93 -15.25 19.98
C HIS A 626 8.37 -15.24 20.52
N GLN A 627 8.88 -16.38 20.98
CA GLN A 627 10.18 -16.45 21.68
C GLN A 627 11.10 -17.61 21.27
N ASP A 628 10.59 -18.83 21.13
CA ASP A 628 11.46 -20.01 20.98
C ASP A 628 11.82 -20.36 19.53
N SER A 629 11.17 -19.71 18.56
CA SER A 629 11.47 -19.85 17.14
C SER A 629 12.62 -18.92 16.71
N ARG A 630 13.30 -19.29 15.63
CA ARG A 630 14.47 -18.55 15.10
C ARG A 630 14.15 -17.10 14.70
N LEU A 631 12.91 -16.83 14.32
CA LEU A 631 12.40 -15.49 14.02
C LEU A 631 11.19 -15.27 14.92
N ARG A 632 11.07 -14.09 15.53
CA ARG A 632 9.85 -13.74 16.26
C ARG A 632 8.71 -13.56 15.27
N VAL A 633 7.73 -14.47 15.26
CA VAL A 633 6.59 -14.47 14.34
C VAL A 633 5.32 -13.99 15.04
N ILE A 634 4.63 -13.02 14.46
CA ILE A 634 3.30 -12.56 14.88
C ILE A 634 2.25 -13.13 13.92
N HIS A 635 1.27 -13.86 14.44
CA HIS A 635 0.27 -14.58 13.66
C HIS A 635 -0.76 -13.65 13.00
N ARG A 636 -1.27 -12.65 13.74
CA ARG A 636 -2.24 -11.61 13.31
C ARG A 636 -3.65 -12.09 12.94
N ASP A 637 -3.87 -13.39 12.75
CA ASP A 637 -5.21 -13.96 12.52
C ASP A 637 -5.48 -15.23 13.36
N LEU A 638 -5.12 -15.19 14.64
CA LEU A 638 -5.40 -16.29 15.57
C LEU A 638 -6.90 -16.29 15.93
N LYS A 639 -7.60 -17.38 15.60
CA LYS A 639 -9.04 -17.57 15.83
C LYS A 639 -9.40 -19.07 15.88
N ALA A 640 -10.60 -19.40 16.32
CA ALA A 640 -11.03 -20.79 16.49
C ALA A 640 -10.99 -21.62 15.19
N SER A 641 -11.31 -21.03 14.03
CA SER A 641 -11.24 -21.74 12.73
C SER A 641 -9.81 -21.99 12.24
N ASN A 642 -8.83 -21.27 12.79
CA ASN A 642 -7.40 -21.44 12.47
C ASN A 642 -6.66 -22.33 13.48
N VAL A 643 -7.37 -22.96 14.43
CA VAL A 643 -6.83 -24.01 15.30
C VAL A 643 -7.39 -25.35 14.84
N LEU A 644 -6.54 -26.21 14.28
CA LEU A 644 -6.91 -27.56 13.84
C LEU A 644 -6.61 -28.59 14.92
N LEU A 645 -7.32 -29.71 14.88
CA LEU A 645 -7.21 -30.79 15.87
C LEU A 645 -6.70 -32.06 15.20
N ASP A 646 -5.64 -32.64 15.78
CA ASP A 646 -5.11 -33.94 15.36
C ASP A 646 -6.01 -35.10 15.85
N SER A 647 -5.64 -36.35 15.55
CA SER A 647 -6.40 -37.54 15.96
C SER A 647 -6.60 -37.69 17.47
N GLY A 648 -5.71 -37.10 18.27
CA GLY A 648 -5.77 -37.08 19.73
C GLY A 648 -6.44 -35.83 20.31
N PHE A 649 -7.07 -34.99 19.48
CA PHE A 649 -7.62 -33.69 19.85
C PHE A 649 -6.57 -32.66 20.34
N ASN A 650 -5.29 -32.86 20.02
CA ASN A 650 -4.28 -31.85 20.33
C ASN A 650 -4.40 -30.67 19.35
N PRO A 651 -4.26 -29.42 19.84
CA PRO A 651 -4.39 -28.25 18.98
C PRO A 651 -3.13 -28.00 18.16
N LYS A 652 -3.34 -27.62 16.90
CA LYS A 652 -2.31 -27.11 15.99
C LYS A 652 -2.75 -25.80 15.35
N ILE A 653 -1.98 -24.74 15.58
CA ILE A 653 -2.22 -23.43 14.95
C ILE A 653 -1.87 -23.53 13.47
N SER A 654 -2.74 -22.99 12.63
CA SER A 654 -2.68 -23.01 11.17
C SER A 654 -2.94 -21.63 10.57
N ASP A 655 -2.81 -21.51 9.24
CA ASP A 655 -3.12 -20.30 8.46
C ASP A 655 -2.21 -19.08 8.75
N PHE A 656 -0.96 -19.18 8.30
CA PHE A 656 0.06 -18.14 8.46
C PHE A 656 0.06 -17.10 7.32
N GLY A 657 -0.99 -17.04 6.50
CA GLY A 657 -1.08 -16.13 5.34
C GLY A 657 -0.88 -14.65 5.69
N LEU A 658 -1.25 -14.24 6.91
CA LEU A 658 -1.12 -12.87 7.42
C LEU A 658 0.09 -12.65 8.35
N ALA A 659 0.88 -13.70 8.61
CA ALA A 659 1.97 -13.67 9.56
C ALA A 659 3.09 -12.70 9.16
N ARG A 660 3.79 -12.16 10.16
CA ARG A 660 4.92 -11.24 10.00
C ARG A 660 6.04 -11.60 10.97
N SER A 661 7.29 -11.39 10.56
CA SER A 661 8.47 -11.57 11.41
C SER A 661 9.04 -10.23 11.86
N PHE A 662 9.56 -10.20 13.08
CA PHE A 662 10.35 -9.09 13.61
C PHE A 662 11.84 -9.42 13.59
N ALA A 663 12.68 -8.40 13.33
CA ALA A 663 14.10 -8.47 13.69
C ALA A 663 14.24 -8.46 15.22
N GLU A 664 15.31 -9.06 15.77
CA GLU A 664 15.47 -9.32 17.22
C GLU A 664 15.21 -8.09 18.13
N ASN A 665 15.44 -6.87 17.62
CA ASN A 665 15.33 -5.62 18.36
C ASN A 665 13.97 -4.88 18.22
N GLU A 666 13.04 -5.36 17.40
CA GLU A 666 11.74 -4.71 17.20
C GLU A 666 10.66 -5.29 18.14
N THR A 667 9.94 -4.41 18.84
CA THR A 667 8.89 -4.78 19.81
C THR A 667 7.47 -4.61 19.28
N ASN A 668 7.27 -3.77 18.27
CA ASN A 668 6.00 -3.45 17.63
C ASN A 668 6.24 -2.87 16.22
N ALA A 669 5.27 -3.04 15.32
CA ALA A 669 5.28 -2.40 14.00
C ALA A 669 3.91 -1.81 13.67
N LYS A 670 3.90 -0.85 12.75
CA LYS A 670 2.68 -0.21 12.23
C LYS A 670 2.43 -0.65 10.79
N THR A 671 1.22 -1.09 10.48
CA THR A 671 0.77 -1.36 9.12
C THR A 671 -0.23 -0.29 8.67
N LYS A 672 -0.17 0.09 7.37
CA LYS A 672 -1.18 0.95 6.73
C LYS A 672 -2.44 0.18 6.34
N LYS A 673 -2.37 -1.15 6.30
CA LYS A 673 -3.44 -2.06 5.91
C LYS A 673 -3.74 -3.01 7.07
N VAL A 674 -4.87 -2.79 7.75
CA VAL A 674 -5.35 -3.66 8.84
C VAL A 674 -6.05 -4.86 8.21
N VAL A 675 -5.59 -6.05 8.58
CA VAL A 675 -6.07 -7.34 8.07
C VAL A 675 -6.19 -8.33 9.21
N GLY A 676 -7.27 -9.09 9.23
CA GLY A 676 -7.54 -10.09 10.27
C GLY A 676 -9.04 -10.23 10.48
N THR A 677 -9.40 -11.08 11.44
CA THR A 677 -10.80 -11.39 11.73
C THR A 677 -11.36 -10.46 12.82
N TYR A 678 -12.39 -9.67 12.48
CA TYR A 678 -13.10 -8.84 13.45
C TYR A 678 -13.63 -9.67 14.63
N GLY A 679 -13.45 -9.14 15.84
CA GLY A 679 -13.77 -9.83 17.09
C GLY A 679 -12.55 -10.47 17.77
N TYR A 680 -11.48 -10.75 17.02
CA TYR A 680 -10.20 -11.26 17.55
C TYR A 680 -9.09 -10.21 17.52
N MET A 681 -9.22 -9.15 16.71
CA MET A 681 -8.24 -8.08 16.62
C MET A 681 -8.19 -7.23 17.90
N SER A 682 -6.98 -6.90 18.34
CA SER A 682 -6.79 -6.00 19.48
C SER A 682 -7.14 -4.54 19.13
N PRO A 683 -7.54 -3.71 20.11
CA PRO A 683 -7.92 -2.32 19.87
C PRO A 683 -6.85 -1.51 19.13
N GLU A 684 -5.60 -1.56 19.56
CA GLU A 684 -4.49 -0.82 18.94
C GLU A 684 -4.16 -1.32 17.53
N TYR A 685 -4.47 -2.58 17.23
CA TYR A 685 -4.27 -3.11 15.88
C TYR A 685 -5.38 -2.67 14.93
N ALA A 686 -6.63 -2.74 15.39
CA ALA A 686 -7.79 -2.32 14.61
C ALA A 686 -7.88 -0.79 14.42
N ILE A 687 -7.50 -0.02 15.45
CA ILE A 687 -7.66 1.45 15.52
C ILE A 687 -6.39 2.21 15.15
N ASP A 688 -5.20 1.59 15.17
CA ASP A 688 -3.97 2.33 14.85
C ASP A 688 -3.06 1.58 13.88
N GLY A 689 -3.42 0.34 13.52
CA GLY A 689 -2.59 -0.54 12.71
C GLY A 689 -1.33 -1.04 13.44
N PHE A 690 -1.25 -0.88 14.76
CA PHE A 690 -0.11 -1.37 15.55
C PHE A 690 -0.28 -2.86 15.88
N TYR A 691 0.65 -3.69 15.43
CA TYR A 691 0.70 -5.10 15.80
C TYR A 691 1.99 -5.45 16.54
N SER A 692 1.87 -6.38 17.47
CA SER A 692 2.96 -6.90 18.29
C SER A 692 2.61 -8.28 18.83
N THR A 693 3.51 -8.88 19.62
CA THR A 693 3.19 -10.10 20.38
C THR A 693 1.97 -9.90 21.30
N LYS A 694 1.75 -8.68 21.82
CA LYS A 694 0.58 -8.34 22.65
C LYS A 694 -0.73 -8.32 21.88
N SER A 695 -0.69 -8.16 20.55
CA SER A 695 -1.87 -8.22 19.70
C SER A 695 -2.34 -9.68 19.52
N ASP A 696 -1.40 -10.62 19.32
CA ASP A 696 -1.68 -12.07 19.34
C ASP A 696 -2.15 -12.55 20.72
N VAL A 697 -1.58 -12.02 21.81
CA VAL A 697 -2.04 -12.31 23.19
C VAL A 697 -3.51 -11.91 23.36
N TYR A 698 -3.93 -10.78 22.80
CA TYR A 698 -5.34 -10.38 22.84
C TYR A 698 -6.23 -11.39 22.13
N SER A 699 -5.87 -11.79 20.90
CA SER A 699 -6.60 -12.81 20.14
C SER A 699 -6.66 -14.16 20.88
N PHE A 700 -5.58 -14.53 21.57
CA PHE A 700 -5.55 -15.71 22.44
C PHE A 700 -6.54 -15.58 23.60
N GLY A 701 -6.60 -14.42 24.27
CA GLY A 701 -7.56 -14.18 25.35
C GLY A 701 -9.02 -14.29 24.89
N VAL A 702 -9.34 -13.77 23.70
CA VAL A 702 -10.67 -13.96 23.08
C VAL A 702 -10.95 -15.45 22.89
N LEU A 703 -10.00 -16.18 22.30
CA LEU A 703 -10.13 -17.60 22.03
C LEU A 703 -10.33 -18.44 23.30
N VAL A 704 -9.62 -18.12 24.39
CA VAL A 704 -9.82 -18.76 25.69
C VAL A 704 -11.26 -18.60 26.17
N LEU A 705 -11.80 -17.38 26.11
CA LEU A 705 -13.18 -17.12 26.56
C LEU A 705 -14.22 -17.80 25.67
N GLU A 706 -13.97 -17.92 24.37
CA GLU A 706 -14.82 -18.70 23.45
C GLU A 706 -14.77 -20.21 23.76
N ILE A 707 -13.59 -20.76 24.05
CA ILE A 707 -13.44 -22.18 24.43
C ILE A 707 -14.18 -22.49 25.72
N VAL A 708 -14.02 -21.63 26.74
CA VAL A 708 -14.68 -21.81 28.04
C VAL A 708 -16.20 -21.70 27.92
N SER A 709 -16.69 -20.73 27.15
CA SER A 709 -18.13 -20.45 27.06
C SER A 709 -18.89 -21.25 26.01
N GLY A 710 -18.20 -21.80 25.01
CA GLY A 710 -18.83 -22.40 23.83
C GLY A 710 -19.61 -21.38 22.98
N LYS A 711 -19.36 -20.07 23.16
CA LYS A 711 -20.09 -18.98 22.49
C LYS A 711 -19.13 -18.13 21.67
N ARG A 712 -19.57 -17.70 20.48
CA ARG A 712 -18.81 -16.78 19.63
C ARG A 712 -18.79 -15.39 20.25
N ASN A 713 -17.63 -14.71 20.24
CA ASN A 713 -17.52 -13.33 20.69
C ASN A 713 -18.34 -12.38 19.79
N ARG A 714 -18.20 -12.52 18.46
CA ARG A 714 -19.00 -11.78 17.48
C ARG A 714 -20.40 -12.40 17.38
N GLY A 715 -21.44 -11.58 17.48
CA GLY A 715 -22.82 -12.03 17.51
C GLY A 715 -23.30 -12.52 18.89
N PHE A 716 -22.49 -12.41 19.93
CA PHE A 716 -22.94 -12.65 21.31
C PHE A 716 -24.12 -11.73 21.65
N THR A 717 -25.14 -12.31 22.28
CA THR A 717 -26.33 -11.64 22.79
C THR A 717 -26.68 -12.21 24.17
N HIS A 718 -27.16 -11.35 25.07
CA HIS A 718 -27.61 -11.74 26.40
C HIS A 718 -28.91 -11.02 26.74
N PRO A 719 -29.91 -11.69 27.36
CA PRO A 719 -31.20 -11.05 27.67
C PRO A 719 -31.12 -9.85 28.61
N GLY A 720 -30.11 -9.80 29.48
CA GLY A 720 -29.98 -8.79 30.54
C GLY A 720 -29.10 -7.58 30.22
N HIS A 721 -28.35 -7.57 29.11
CA HIS A 721 -27.46 -6.46 28.74
C HIS A 721 -26.97 -6.56 27.29
N SER A 722 -26.46 -5.46 26.74
CA SER A 722 -25.97 -5.37 25.36
C SER A 722 -24.45 -5.58 25.18
N LEU A 723 -23.76 -6.17 26.17
CA LEU A 723 -22.32 -6.44 26.13
C LEU A 723 -21.96 -7.58 25.15
N ASN A 724 -20.75 -7.53 24.58
CA ASN A 724 -20.13 -8.67 23.89
C ASN A 724 -19.63 -9.72 24.91
N LEU A 725 -19.13 -10.87 24.43
CA LEU A 725 -18.68 -11.96 25.31
C LEU A 725 -17.60 -11.51 26.30
N LEU A 726 -16.65 -10.67 25.86
CA LEU A 726 -15.57 -10.15 26.71
C LEU A 726 -16.14 -9.29 27.85
N GLY A 727 -17.06 -8.39 27.53
CA GLY A 727 -17.74 -7.55 28.52
C GLY A 727 -18.60 -8.36 29.49
N HIS A 728 -19.31 -9.36 29.00
CA HIS A 728 -20.12 -10.27 29.83
C HIS A 728 -19.25 -11.05 30.81
N ALA A 729 -18.15 -11.66 30.34
CA ALA A 729 -17.21 -12.39 31.19
C ALA A 729 -16.53 -11.48 32.23
N TRP A 730 -16.19 -10.25 31.84
CA TRP A 730 -15.62 -9.25 32.74
C TRP A 730 -16.61 -8.84 33.84
N MET A 731 -17.87 -8.56 33.48
CA MET A 731 -18.94 -8.22 34.42
C MET A 731 -19.14 -9.34 35.45
N LEU A 732 -19.32 -10.59 34.98
CA LEU A 732 -19.45 -11.75 35.87
C LEU A 732 -18.21 -11.93 36.76
N CYS A 733 -17.02 -11.67 36.25
CA CYS A 733 -15.79 -11.73 37.04
C CYS A 733 -15.78 -10.68 38.16
N THR A 734 -16.15 -9.44 37.87
CA THR A 734 -16.23 -8.36 38.87
C THR A 734 -17.32 -8.58 39.92
N GLU A 735 -18.37 -9.34 39.57
CA GLU A 735 -19.45 -9.72 40.49
C GLU A 735 -19.16 -10.99 41.30
N GLY A 736 -17.99 -11.62 41.11
CA GLY A 736 -17.66 -12.89 41.77
C GLY A 736 -18.41 -14.11 41.22
N ARG A 737 -18.96 -13.99 40.01
CA ARG A 737 -19.81 -14.96 39.31
C ARG A 737 -19.14 -15.57 38.06
N SER A 738 -17.81 -15.52 37.99
CA SER A 738 -17.02 -15.96 36.81
C SER A 738 -17.40 -17.35 36.29
N ILE A 739 -17.76 -18.29 37.18
CA ILE A 739 -18.09 -19.67 36.79
C ILE A 739 -19.29 -19.75 35.83
N GLU A 740 -20.18 -18.76 35.83
CA GLU A 740 -21.34 -18.68 34.93
C GLU A 740 -20.96 -18.46 33.46
N VAL A 741 -19.69 -18.14 33.17
CA VAL A 741 -19.17 -18.09 31.80
C VAL A 741 -19.05 -19.49 31.20
N LEU A 742 -18.90 -20.53 32.03
CA LEU A 742 -18.66 -21.90 31.58
C LEU A 742 -19.82 -22.44 30.74
N ASP A 743 -19.48 -23.12 29.64
CA ASP A 743 -20.41 -23.86 28.80
C ASP A 743 -21.18 -24.90 29.63
N THR A 744 -22.50 -24.80 29.61
CA THR A 744 -23.40 -25.69 30.37
C THR A 744 -23.27 -27.15 29.94
N SER A 745 -22.77 -27.44 28.74
CA SER A 745 -22.53 -28.79 28.25
C SER A 745 -21.32 -29.49 28.88
N VAL A 746 -20.49 -28.77 29.66
CA VAL A 746 -19.22 -29.28 30.22
C VAL A 746 -19.18 -29.23 31.75
N GLY A 747 -20.18 -28.59 32.38
CA GLY A 747 -20.20 -28.27 33.81
C GLY A 747 -19.87 -29.45 34.75
N ASP A 748 -20.39 -30.65 34.44
CA ASP A 748 -20.25 -31.84 35.31
C ASP A 748 -18.84 -32.46 35.33
N SER A 749 -17.97 -32.12 34.35
CA SER A 749 -16.62 -32.69 34.18
C SER A 749 -15.48 -31.72 34.51
N SER A 750 -15.83 -30.52 34.96
CA SER A 750 -14.90 -29.39 35.06
C SER A 750 -14.25 -29.27 36.44
N ASP A 751 -12.95 -28.97 36.48
CA ASP A 751 -12.29 -28.49 37.70
C ASP A 751 -12.56 -26.98 37.82
N PRO A 752 -13.33 -26.52 38.83
CA PRO A 752 -13.64 -25.10 38.99
C PRO A 752 -12.39 -24.23 39.10
N HIS A 753 -11.29 -24.73 39.66
CA HIS A 753 -10.05 -23.98 39.76
C HIS A 753 -9.46 -23.71 38.38
N GLU A 754 -9.35 -24.74 37.52
CA GLU A 754 -8.85 -24.60 36.16
C GLU A 754 -9.76 -23.68 35.31
N VAL A 755 -11.08 -23.78 35.48
CA VAL A 755 -12.06 -22.94 34.77
C VAL A 755 -11.89 -21.48 35.16
N LEU A 756 -11.97 -21.18 36.45
CA LEU A 756 -11.85 -19.82 36.97
C LEU A 756 -10.51 -19.21 36.57
N ARG A 757 -9.44 -20.00 36.64
CA ARG A 757 -8.10 -19.57 36.26
C ARG A 757 -7.98 -19.29 34.77
N SER A 758 -8.57 -20.13 33.92
CA SER A 758 -8.62 -19.93 32.46
C SER A 758 -9.38 -18.65 32.10
N ILE A 759 -10.54 -18.40 32.73
CA ILE A 759 -11.31 -17.17 32.55
C ILE A 759 -10.49 -15.95 32.96
N HIS A 760 -9.83 -16.02 34.13
CA HIS A 760 -9.03 -14.93 34.68
C HIS A 760 -7.85 -14.59 33.78
N VAL A 761 -7.11 -15.59 33.29
CA VAL A 761 -6.02 -15.39 32.32
C VAL A 761 -6.55 -14.86 30.99
N GLY A 762 -7.69 -15.38 30.51
CA GLY A 762 -8.36 -14.87 29.31
C GLY A 762 -8.67 -13.38 29.42
N LEU A 763 -9.21 -12.94 30.56
CA LEU A 763 -9.49 -11.53 30.87
C LEU A 763 -8.22 -10.68 30.95
N LEU A 764 -7.14 -11.18 31.56
CA LEU A 764 -5.84 -10.51 31.57
C LEU A 764 -5.27 -10.30 30.16
N CYS A 765 -5.51 -11.25 29.26
CA CYS A 765 -5.07 -11.18 27.87
C CYS A 765 -5.86 -10.17 27.03
N VAL A 766 -7.15 -9.94 27.30
CA VAL A 766 -8.01 -9.03 26.51
C VAL A 766 -8.08 -7.60 27.05
N GLN A 767 -7.19 -7.21 27.97
CA GLN A 767 -7.18 -5.86 28.52
C GLN A 767 -6.95 -4.79 27.44
N ARG A 768 -7.56 -3.61 27.62
CA ARG A 768 -7.53 -2.52 26.63
C ARG A 768 -6.10 -2.10 26.28
N ASN A 769 -5.26 -1.87 27.28
CA ASN A 769 -3.89 -1.41 27.07
C ASN A 769 -2.93 -2.61 26.87
N PRO A 770 -2.13 -2.64 25.79
CA PRO A 770 -1.18 -3.73 25.52
C PRO A 770 -0.15 -3.96 26.62
N ALA A 771 0.22 -2.91 27.38
CA ALA A 771 1.19 -3.01 28.45
C ALA A 771 0.70 -3.91 29.61
N ASP A 772 -0.60 -3.88 29.89
CA ASP A 772 -1.23 -4.60 31.01
C ASP A 772 -1.45 -6.09 30.69
N ARG A 773 -1.42 -6.48 29.41
CA ARG A 773 -1.55 -7.87 28.98
C ARG A 773 -0.29 -8.68 29.37
N PRO A 774 -0.39 -9.95 29.79
CA PRO A 774 0.79 -10.78 30.02
C PRO A 774 1.57 -11.04 28.72
N SER A 775 2.83 -11.46 28.83
CA SER A 775 3.52 -12.11 27.71
C SER A 775 3.08 -13.58 27.61
N MET A 776 3.24 -14.23 26.46
CA MET A 776 2.88 -15.65 26.34
C MET A 776 3.61 -16.57 27.34
N PRO A 777 4.91 -16.40 27.67
CA PRO A 777 5.55 -17.16 28.75
C PRO A 777 4.85 -16.98 30.09
N ALA A 778 4.49 -15.73 30.42
CA ALA A 778 3.78 -15.43 31.66
C ALA A 778 2.38 -16.06 31.64
N ALA A 779 1.65 -15.99 30.51
CA ALA A 779 0.33 -16.61 30.36
C ALA A 779 0.39 -18.14 30.52
N VAL A 780 1.39 -18.81 29.95
CA VAL A 780 1.61 -20.26 30.13
C VAL A 780 1.85 -20.61 31.60
N VAL A 781 2.70 -19.85 32.30
CA VAL A 781 2.95 -20.05 33.73
C VAL A 781 1.69 -19.75 34.56
N MET A 782 0.94 -18.71 34.21
CA MET A 782 -0.30 -18.35 34.89
C MET A 782 -1.35 -19.44 34.75
N LEU A 783 -1.51 -20.05 33.57
CA LEU A 783 -2.47 -21.14 33.32
C LEU A 783 -2.15 -22.41 34.11
N SER A 784 -0.87 -22.79 34.20
CA SER A 784 -0.44 -24.03 34.86
C SER A 784 -0.04 -23.87 36.34
N GLY A 785 0.06 -22.65 36.87
CA GLY A 785 0.50 -22.39 38.24
C GLY A 785 -0.63 -22.35 39.27
N GLU A 786 -0.27 -22.28 40.56
CA GLU A 786 -1.22 -22.16 41.68
C GLU A 786 -1.19 -20.78 42.36
N GLY A 787 -0.27 -19.90 41.94
CA GLY A 787 -0.08 -18.58 42.55
C GLY A 787 -1.24 -17.61 42.31
N SER A 788 -1.33 -16.56 43.12
CA SER A 788 -2.30 -15.47 42.97
C SER A 788 -2.08 -14.68 41.67
N LEU A 789 -3.17 -14.41 40.95
CA LEU A 789 -3.14 -13.63 39.71
C LEU A 789 -3.51 -12.16 39.96
N PRO A 790 -2.95 -11.20 39.18
CA PRO A 790 -3.36 -9.80 39.26
C PRO A 790 -4.83 -9.65 38.86
N GLN A 791 -5.55 -8.70 39.46
CA GLN A 791 -6.92 -8.40 39.04
C GLN A 791 -6.91 -7.89 37.59
N PRO A 792 -7.76 -8.42 36.69
CA PRO A 792 -7.78 -7.93 35.33
C PRO A 792 -8.36 -6.50 35.32
N GLN A 793 -8.10 -5.74 34.25
CA GLN A 793 -8.77 -4.47 34.02
C GLN A 793 -9.82 -4.64 32.92
N LYS A 794 -10.54 -3.54 32.65
CA LYS A 794 -11.57 -3.48 31.61
C LYS A 794 -11.05 -3.98 30.24
N PRO A 795 -11.76 -4.92 29.57
CA PRO A 795 -11.39 -5.41 28.25
C PRO A 795 -11.37 -4.32 27.16
N GLY A 796 -10.67 -4.60 26.06
CA GLY A 796 -10.78 -3.84 24.81
C GLY A 796 -12.18 -3.98 24.17
N PHE A 797 -12.64 -2.95 23.45
CA PHE A 797 -13.97 -2.90 22.80
C PHE A 797 -15.16 -3.08 23.75
N TYR A 798 -15.25 -2.20 24.74
CA TYR A 798 -16.39 -2.08 25.65
C TYR A 798 -17.34 -0.99 25.16
N SER A 799 -18.38 -1.37 24.42
CA SER A 799 -19.51 -0.48 24.11
C SER A 799 -20.82 -1.26 24.30
N GLU A 800 -21.73 -0.74 25.13
CA GLU A 800 -23.15 -1.09 25.06
C GLU A 800 -23.65 -0.76 23.64
N ARG A 801 -24.28 -1.72 22.96
CA ARG A 801 -24.89 -1.49 21.66
C ARG A 801 -26.19 -0.69 21.83
N ASP A 802 -26.28 0.49 21.22
CA ASP A 802 -27.56 1.07 20.82
C ASP A 802 -28.02 0.35 19.56
N LEU A 803 -29.09 -0.43 19.67
CA LEU A 803 -29.76 -1.10 18.56
C LEU A 803 -30.82 -0.15 18.02
N ASN A 804 -30.47 0.71 17.06
CA ASN A 804 -31.46 1.48 16.31
C ASN A 804 -31.24 1.51 14.79
N GLU A 805 -30.40 0.63 14.25
CA GLU A 805 -30.42 0.35 12.81
C GLU A 805 -30.26 -1.15 12.55
N LEU A 806 -31.08 -1.63 11.61
CA LEU A 806 -31.20 -2.98 11.06
C LEU A 806 -32.25 -3.87 11.74
N GLU A 807 -33.53 -3.61 11.40
CA GLU A 807 -34.50 -4.70 11.21
C GLU A 807 -33.95 -5.62 10.10
N VAL A 808 -33.52 -6.82 10.48
CA VAL A 808 -33.18 -7.88 9.53
C VAL A 808 -34.29 -8.91 9.54
N ASP A 809 -34.88 -9.09 8.37
CA ASP A 809 -35.93 -10.04 8.02
C ASP A 809 -35.51 -11.50 8.36
N PRO A 810 -36.33 -12.33 9.06
CA PRO A 810 -35.90 -13.64 9.60
C PRO A 810 -35.71 -14.76 8.55
N SER A 811 -35.69 -14.48 7.25
CA SER A 811 -35.86 -15.50 6.21
C SER A 811 -34.62 -15.81 5.34
N SER A 812 -33.47 -15.19 5.56
CA SER A 812 -32.25 -15.55 4.80
C SER A 812 -31.43 -16.66 5.48
N LYS A 813 -31.25 -17.75 4.73
CA LYS A 813 -30.55 -18.98 5.11
C LYS A 813 -29.12 -18.72 5.62
N ALA A 814 -28.66 -19.60 6.51
CA ALA A 814 -27.29 -19.66 7.01
C ALA A 814 -26.25 -19.59 5.87
N PHE A 815 -25.58 -18.44 5.74
CA PHE A 815 -24.42 -18.26 4.88
C PHE A 815 -23.12 -18.42 5.69
N SER A 816 -22.17 -19.11 5.06
CA SER A 816 -20.83 -19.42 5.54
C SER A 816 -20.06 -18.17 5.95
N ALA A 817 -19.67 -18.08 7.23
CA ALA A 817 -18.91 -16.97 7.78
C ALA A 817 -17.40 -17.26 7.74
N ASN A 818 -16.69 -16.74 6.74
CA ASN A 818 -15.24 -16.59 6.71
C ASN A 818 -14.88 -15.43 5.77
N GLU A 819 -15.23 -14.20 6.16
CA GLU A 819 -14.77 -13.01 5.45
C GLU A 819 -13.59 -12.38 6.21
N VAL A 820 -12.44 -12.40 5.54
CA VAL A 820 -11.27 -11.62 5.91
C VAL A 820 -11.55 -10.19 5.52
N THR A 821 -11.37 -9.28 6.47
CA THR A 821 -11.82 -7.91 6.32
C THR A 821 -10.64 -6.94 6.26
N PHE A 822 -10.72 -6.00 5.33
CA PHE A 822 -9.78 -4.91 5.16
C PHE A 822 -10.35 -3.66 5.82
N THR A 823 -9.71 -3.17 6.87
CA THR A 823 -10.02 -1.84 7.40
C THR A 823 -8.95 -0.88 6.91
N LEU A 824 -9.34 0.03 6.01
CA LEU A 824 -8.58 1.26 5.77
C LEU A 824 -9.04 2.25 6.83
N MET A 825 -8.11 2.68 7.67
CA MET A 825 -8.37 3.78 8.56
C MET A 825 -8.37 5.09 7.79
N GLU A 826 -9.52 5.75 7.77
CA GLU A 826 -9.63 7.15 7.38
C GLU A 826 -9.08 8.04 8.49
N ALA A 827 -8.33 9.07 8.11
CA ALA A 827 -7.78 10.04 9.04
C ALA A 827 -8.89 10.99 9.53
N ARG A 828 -9.04 11.11 10.85
CA ARG A 828 -9.83 12.16 11.52
C ARG A 828 -9.20 13.53 11.36
#